data_AF-A0A957FKN0-F1
#
_entry.id   AF-A0A957FKN0-F1
#
_cell.length_a   1.000
_cell.length_b   1.000
_cell.length_c   1.000
_cell.angle_alpha   90.00
_cell.angle_beta   90.00
_cell.angle_gamma   90.00
#
_symmetry.space_group_name_H-M   'P 1'
#
loop_
_entity.id
_entity.type
_entity.pdbx_description
1 polymer ?
#
loop_
_entity_poly.entity_id
_entity_poly.type
_entity_poly.pdbx_seq_one_letter_code
_entity_poly.pdbx_strand_id
1 'polypeptide(L)'
;MFVSLFLALQGNRAVAAPVAPAVPEENFVLLHPVFFNQPGIFDSYLYVFNTEDFTNTVTVQFNNGTVVTNTMPSLGLWVLPAADVSPALPASTAVIVSGTDPLETIVKTVYNGQKIAIYNGIENDEKDTELYFAPFNPDNNSQVVLFNPDVSTATVAPTFYDSNGASFVCNAMNIPPGATAVVNSACLPGGFLGSLIVTSDLPLVGLMTRVDAGLDEPRHDTAVTGSYISSSIEQYAPRFAEQWQLGDSLWQSDFLLMNASPMTTSISYAYYNGFGSVIDSGGTSDIPAKGFVYESNNLPAGSLVGGTAMASDIFLLADDLTISTPDNRTYASYRLDEASTLSVPYLFNDSAFGSYLSVQNLNFSPMNVAIDYHDMAGNLVYTYSFFVESYASYTVDIEEDIVLGDDFIGTAVVQTDGLATAVVDILAKKPPTCFATPDDGQTIYNNLQDALQAAPSGTTVKVAGICDDTAYYDGANSSVFHLDREMTIIGGYDGFNWDTSDPSQFPTLLDAKGNGQVARISDCVECFKPNTAPLAPNSIAVTVTLKNINLDFGSATLGGGLYVGETYKAVLDNVIISNSTAEYGGGIYIEQFAAADLRNNTIIANNTANIQGGGIYNYGQLATQNSYIIDNNVTGGHGGGLYNDIDAYADIADSQLTGNVASDNGAGLYGYSAQINITNSNIMDNIADQNGGGVALVAGAGLTMTHTAVVNNQATNGAGAGIFTEDSTANLTNSTVSQNIATSVGGGIAFRSNSLLNLESTSIVSNTASYGGGLGDPDLFLTRANRPAEASALQSGTVNIHNTLIANNNAISVGDDCYGTLNSLDYNLIGDDNAACVLAGQTTHTQVGVVAGLDPLQFAGFTFLHPLQNNSPAIDAGDPDACPALDQSFYAREDGLCDIGAYEARTSSPTTCYATPDDGATVYQKLQDAIDNTASGGTVKIAGYCSGLTTDSMGTNTVAYITDAITLEGGYTTTNWLVPLPLQNVTTLDADENGRVVVAEISGGGGRFLPAAPVNDVPVTLRNLVLTNGYSTSGDGGGIFATAVNLTLDTVLVQNNTTSSYGGGLYIDSTTTVTVTNSTFRDNYASADGGAIEGFGYLAVRDSKFMNNTANSNGGAIALNVSDPEQLRLQRVYFTGNVASTGYGGALWVHGVGTAVVSNSTFETNTAPAGGAIYNGDGTTTGD
;
A
#
# COMPACT_ATOMS: atom_id res chain seq x y z
N MET A 1 -3.73 -43.79 -22.70
CA MET A 1 -3.48 -45.24 -22.81
C MET A 1 -4.76 -45.89 -23.32
N PHE A 2 -4.73 -46.56 -24.47
CA PHE A 2 -5.87 -47.22 -25.16
C PHE A 2 -7.04 -46.36 -25.69
N VAL A 3 -7.66 -46.86 -26.78
CA VAL A 3 -8.80 -46.32 -27.55
C VAL A 3 -9.66 -47.50 -28.05
N SER A 4 -11.00 -47.41 -27.99
CA SER A 4 -12.05 -48.21 -28.70
C SER A 4 -13.45 -47.79 -28.16
N LEU A 5 -14.62 -47.98 -28.81
CA LEU A 5 -15.05 -48.89 -29.91
C LEU A 5 -16.15 -48.24 -30.82
N PHE A 6 -16.91 -49.01 -31.61
CA PHE A 6 -17.56 -48.64 -32.89
C PHE A 6 -19.12 -48.69 -32.96
N LEU A 7 -19.71 -47.71 -33.66
CA LEU A 7 -20.80 -47.73 -34.70
C LEU A 7 -22.16 -48.50 -34.58
N ALA A 8 -23.25 -47.70 -34.61
CA ALA A 8 -24.46 -47.72 -35.49
C ALA A 8 -25.53 -48.87 -35.55
N LEU A 9 -26.82 -48.46 -35.66
CA LEU A 9 -27.92 -49.08 -36.44
C LEU A 9 -29.16 -48.13 -36.56
N GLN A 10 -30.07 -48.34 -37.55
CA GLN A 10 -31.25 -47.49 -37.88
C GLN A 10 -32.59 -48.27 -37.95
N GLY A 11 -33.77 -47.62 -37.89
CA GLY A 11 -35.06 -48.32 -38.15
C GLY A 11 -36.45 -47.61 -38.15
N ASN A 12 -36.73 -46.70 -39.09
CA ASN A 12 -38.06 -46.46 -39.77
C ASN A 12 -39.38 -46.01 -39.04
N ARG A 13 -40.00 -44.94 -39.60
CA ARG A 13 -41.45 -44.70 -39.91
C ARG A 13 -42.43 -44.25 -38.79
N ALA A 14 -43.49 -43.44 -39.04
CA ALA A 14 -43.97 -42.64 -40.21
C ALA A 14 -45.28 -41.85 -39.86
N VAL A 15 -45.91 -40.93 -40.63
CA VAL A 15 -45.59 -39.91 -41.68
C VAL A 15 -46.87 -39.05 -41.89
N ALA A 16 -46.80 -37.72 -41.98
CA ALA A 16 -47.83 -36.82 -42.58
C ALA A 16 -47.21 -35.44 -42.93
N ALA A 17 -47.80 -34.69 -43.88
CA ALA A 17 -47.28 -33.42 -44.47
C ALA A 17 -48.44 -32.64 -45.18
N PRO A 18 -48.26 -31.58 -46.02
CA PRO A 18 -47.06 -30.74 -46.32
C PRO A 18 -47.30 -29.21 -46.43
N VAL A 19 -46.24 -28.38 -46.27
CA VAL A 19 -46.07 -27.05 -46.91
C VAL A 19 -44.57 -26.85 -47.22
N ALA A 20 -44.21 -25.97 -48.16
CA ALA A 20 -42.83 -25.65 -48.56
C ALA A 20 -42.67 -24.13 -48.81
N PRO A 21 -41.45 -23.56 -48.89
CA PRO A 21 -40.12 -24.17 -48.72
C PRO A 21 -39.39 -23.74 -47.44
N ALA A 22 -38.32 -24.44 -47.05
CA ALA A 22 -37.45 -24.03 -45.94
C ALA A 22 -36.02 -24.60 -46.08
N VAL A 23 -35.09 -23.75 -46.55
CA VAL A 23 -33.65 -23.67 -46.18
C VAL A 23 -33.29 -22.20 -46.46
N PRO A 24 -33.01 -21.39 -45.43
CA PRO A 24 -31.61 -21.16 -45.06
C PRO A 24 -31.39 -21.32 -43.56
N GLU A 25 -30.55 -22.30 -43.20
CA GLU A 25 -29.75 -22.23 -41.97
C GLU A 25 -28.44 -21.53 -42.38
N GLU A 26 -28.11 -20.41 -41.71
CA GLU A 26 -27.10 -19.46 -42.18
C GLU A 26 -25.68 -19.96 -41.92
N ASN A 27 -25.22 -20.85 -42.80
CA ASN A 27 -23.82 -21.22 -42.85
C ASN A 27 -23.01 -19.98 -43.25
N PHE A 28 -22.30 -19.38 -42.30
CA PHE A 28 -21.40 -18.26 -42.55
C PHE A 28 -20.31 -18.69 -43.55
N VAL A 29 -19.95 -17.81 -44.49
CA VAL A 29 -18.97 -18.11 -45.53
C VAL A 29 -17.88 -17.04 -45.47
N LEU A 30 -16.86 -17.26 -44.63
CA LEU A 30 -15.73 -16.34 -44.56
C LEU A 30 -14.84 -16.49 -45.80
N LEU A 31 -14.54 -15.37 -46.43
CA LEU A 31 -13.70 -15.25 -47.63
C LEU A 31 -12.60 -14.22 -47.35
N HIS A 32 -11.37 -14.57 -47.76
CA HIS A 32 -10.12 -13.82 -47.49
C HIS A 32 -9.69 -13.91 -46.01
N PRO A 33 -8.79 -14.86 -45.72
CA PRO A 33 -7.36 -14.54 -45.87
C PRO A 33 -6.66 -15.27 -47.04
N VAL A 34 -5.48 -14.76 -47.44
CA VAL A 34 -4.60 -15.41 -48.43
C VAL A 34 -3.65 -16.35 -47.72
N PHE A 35 -3.74 -17.66 -48.02
CA PHE A 35 -2.89 -18.67 -47.41
C PHE A 35 -1.60 -18.86 -48.21
N PHE A 36 -0.47 -18.51 -47.60
CA PHE A 36 0.85 -18.62 -48.22
C PHE A 36 1.47 -19.99 -47.95
N ASN A 37 1.55 -20.85 -48.97
CA ASN A 37 2.28 -22.12 -48.93
C ASN A 37 3.51 -22.06 -49.88
N GLN A 38 4.68 -21.75 -49.31
CA GLN A 38 5.96 -21.70 -50.02
C GLN A 38 6.78 -22.96 -49.67
N PRO A 39 7.05 -23.86 -50.64
CA PRO A 39 7.65 -25.17 -50.34
C PRO A 39 9.00 -25.09 -49.62
N GLY A 40 9.02 -25.48 -48.35
CA GLY A 40 10.24 -25.69 -47.57
C GLY A 40 10.87 -24.45 -46.94
N ILE A 41 10.14 -23.35 -46.79
CA ILE A 41 10.66 -22.11 -46.16
C ILE A 41 9.78 -21.61 -45.00
N PHE A 42 8.45 -21.82 -45.02
CA PHE A 42 7.55 -21.36 -43.96
C PHE A 42 6.53 -22.44 -43.55
N ASP A 43 6.29 -22.58 -42.25
CA ASP A 43 5.18 -23.37 -41.72
C ASP A 43 3.97 -22.46 -41.50
N SER A 44 2.96 -22.59 -42.37
CA SER A 44 1.72 -21.80 -42.30
C SER A 44 0.59 -22.59 -41.66
N TYR A 45 -0.20 -21.93 -40.82
CA TYR A 45 -1.29 -22.53 -40.04
C TYR A 45 -2.54 -21.65 -40.13
N LEU A 46 -3.69 -22.28 -40.40
CA LEU A 46 -5.00 -21.65 -40.28
C LEU A 46 -5.55 -21.97 -38.89
N TYR A 47 -5.82 -20.95 -38.10
CA TYR A 47 -6.50 -21.04 -36.81
C TYR A 47 -7.96 -20.67 -37.04
N VAL A 48 -8.89 -21.51 -36.62
CA VAL A 48 -10.33 -21.25 -36.68
C VAL A 48 -10.91 -21.38 -35.27
N PHE A 49 -11.59 -20.34 -34.81
CA PHE A 49 -12.17 -20.25 -33.47
C PHE A 49 -13.68 -20.40 -33.54
N ASN A 50 -14.24 -21.25 -32.69
CA ASN A 50 -15.66 -21.22 -32.35
C ASN A 50 -15.83 -20.23 -31.20
N THR A 51 -16.53 -19.13 -31.44
CA THR A 51 -16.78 -18.05 -30.46
C THR A 51 -18.05 -18.27 -29.65
N GLU A 52 -18.83 -19.31 -29.97
CA GLU A 52 -20.15 -19.58 -29.40
C GLU A 52 -20.14 -20.71 -28.35
N ASP A 53 -21.02 -20.59 -27.35
CA ASP A 53 -21.21 -21.53 -26.23
C ASP A 53 -21.87 -22.88 -26.59
N PHE A 54 -21.79 -23.31 -27.85
CA PHE A 54 -22.33 -24.59 -28.32
C PHE A 54 -21.47 -25.24 -29.43
N THR A 55 -21.58 -26.57 -29.57
CA THR A 55 -20.66 -27.41 -30.36
C THR A 55 -20.91 -27.26 -31.87
N ASN A 56 -19.98 -26.63 -32.59
CA ASN A 56 -20.11 -26.31 -34.02
C ASN A 56 -19.44 -27.35 -34.94
N THR A 57 -19.90 -27.53 -36.17
CA THR A 57 -19.24 -28.38 -37.19
C THR A 57 -18.78 -27.54 -38.37
N VAL A 58 -17.47 -27.45 -38.53
CA VAL A 58 -16.81 -26.46 -39.38
C VAL A 58 -16.09 -27.13 -40.55
N THR A 59 -16.30 -26.58 -41.73
CA THR A 59 -15.74 -27.04 -43.00
C THR A 59 -14.84 -25.95 -43.61
N VAL A 60 -13.65 -26.35 -44.05
CA VAL A 60 -12.65 -25.53 -44.70
C VAL A 60 -12.47 -26.03 -46.14
N GLN A 61 -12.73 -25.17 -47.13
CA GLN A 61 -12.58 -25.47 -48.55
C GLN A 61 -11.51 -24.59 -49.20
N PHE A 62 -10.61 -25.21 -49.96
CA PHE A 62 -9.52 -24.55 -50.68
C PHE A 62 -9.87 -24.39 -52.17
N ASN A 63 -9.35 -23.34 -52.82
CA ASN A 63 -9.60 -23.05 -54.24
C ASN A 63 -9.20 -24.18 -55.23
N ASN A 64 -8.42 -25.18 -54.82
CA ASN A 64 -8.10 -26.36 -55.64
C ASN A 64 -9.19 -27.46 -55.58
N GLY A 65 -10.24 -27.29 -54.77
CA GLY A 65 -11.31 -28.26 -54.55
C GLY A 65 -11.09 -29.21 -53.36
N THR A 66 -10.02 -29.05 -52.58
CA THR A 66 -9.79 -29.83 -51.34
C THR A 66 -10.70 -29.29 -50.23
N VAL A 67 -11.27 -30.19 -49.43
CA VAL A 67 -12.20 -29.86 -48.33
C VAL A 67 -11.80 -30.66 -47.08
N VAL A 68 -11.80 -30.01 -45.92
CA VAL A 68 -11.53 -30.62 -44.60
C VAL A 68 -12.62 -30.17 -43.63
N THR A 69 -13.22 -31.11 -42.88
CA THR A 69 -14.30 -30.82 -41.91
C THR A 69 -13.96 -31.39 -40.54
N ASN A 70 -14.25 -30.65 -39.47
CA ASN A 70 -14.06 -31.07 -38.09
C ASN A 70 -15.18 -30.50 -37.18
N THR A 71 -15.41 -31.11 -36.02
CA THR A 71 -16.39 -30.64 -35.03
C THR A 71 -15.65 -30.02 -33.83
N MET A 72 -15.97 -28.77 -33.51
CA MET A 72 -15.37 -27.99 -32.43
C MET A 72 -16.29 -27.94 -31.20
N PRO A 73 -15.74 -27.93 -29.96
CA PRO A 73 -16.54 -27.76 -28.74
C PRO A 73 -17.11 -26.33 -28.63
N SER A 74 -18.05 -26.18 -27.68
CA SER A 74 -18.64 -24.91 -27.20
C SER A 74 -17.57 -24.01 -26.59
N LEU A 75 -17.10 -23.01 -27.35
CA LEU A 75 -15.79 -22.36 -27.22
C LEU A 75 -14.60 -23.31 -27.47
N GLY A 76 -13.84 -23.05 -28.55
CA GLY A 76 -12.70 -23.88 -28.91
C GLY A 76 -11.94 -23.44 -30.15
N LEU A 77 -10.68 -23.86 -30.22
CA LEU A 77 -9.76 -23.58 -31.32
C LEU A 77 -9.44 -24.87 -32.10
N TRP A 78 -9.62 -24.84 -33.42
CA TRP A 78 -9.06 -25.83 -34.34
C TRP A 78 -7.93 -25.21 -35.17
N VAL A 79 -6.81 -25.92 -35.29
CA VAL A 79 -5.63 -25.52 -36.07
C VAL A 79 -5.44 -26.49 -37.23
N LEU A 80 -5.32 -25.97 -38.45
CA LEU A 80 -5.06 -26.73 -39.66
C LEU A 80 -3.69 -26.32 -40.28
N PRO A 81 -2.65 -27.18 -40.21
CA PRO A 81 -1.36 -26.94 -40.84
C PRO A 81 -1.40 -27.02 -42.37
N ALA A 82 -0.57 -26.23 -43.04
CA ALA A 82 -0.41 -26.24 -44.50
C ALA A 82 0.06 -27.58 -45.09
N ALA A 83 0.65 -28.46 -44.28
CA ALA A 83 1.18 -29.75 -44.70
C ALA A 83 0.14 -30.88 -44.76
N ASP A 84 -0.97 -30.77 -44.01
CA ASP A 84 -1.95 -31.86 -43.86
C ASP A 84 -2.93 -31.95 -45.06
N VAL A 85 -3.01 -30.90 -45.87
CA VAL A 85 -3.78 -30.86 -47.13
C VAL A 85 -2.90 -31.19 -48.34
N SER A 86 -2.80 -32.50 -48.63
CA SER A 86 -2.02 -33.03 -49.75
C SER A 86 -2.82 -33.02 -51.08
N PRO A 87 -2.21 -32.68 -52.24
CA PRO A 87 -0.82 -32.23 -52.45
C PRO A 87 -0.67 -30.69 -52.39
N ALA A 88 0.58 -30.24 -52.23
CA ALA A 88 0.99 -28.86 -51.97
C ALA A 88 0.17 -27.77 -52.70
N LEU A 89 -0.42 -26.88 -51.89
CA LEU A 89 -1.18 -25.72 -52.35
C LEU A 89 -0.27 -24.64 -52.97
N PRO A 90 -0.73 -23.88 -53.98
CA PRO A 90 -0.02 -22.70 -54.46
C PRO A 90 0.23 -21.64 -53.37
N ALA A 91 1.30 -20.86 -53.53
CA ALA A 91 1.79 -19.86 -52.58
C ALA A 91 0.86 -18.65 -52.31
N SER A 92 -0.35 -18.63 -52.85
CA SER A 92 -1.37 -17.59 -52.62
C SER A 92 -2.76 -18.19 -52.78
N THR A 93 -3.07 -19.21 -51.98
CA THR A 93 -4.35 -19.93 -52.07
C THR A 93 -5.39 -19.26 -51.18
N ALA A 94 -6.48 -18.77 -51.75
CA ALA A 94 -7.63 -18.34 -50.94
C ALA A 94 -8.37 -19.56 -50.38
N VAL A 95 -8.92 -19.38 -49.18
CA VAL A 95 -9.63 -20.38 -48.40
C VAL A 95 -11.03 -19.86 -48.09
N ILE A 96 -11.99 -20.77 -48.06
CA ILE A 96 -13.37 -20.54 -47.64
C ILE A 96 -13.58 -21.34 -46.35
N VAL A 97 -14.13 -20.72 -45.31
CA VAL A 97 -14.49 -21.39 -44.05
C VAL A 97 -15.97 -21.23 -43.79
N SER A 98 -16.64 -22.32 -43.43
CA SER A 98 -18.07 -22.34 -43.12
C SER A 98 -18.44 -23.36 -42.05
N GLY A 99 -19.10 -22.91 -40.99
CA GLY A 99 -19.83 -23.72 -40.01
C GLY A 99 -21.31 -23.30 -39.97
N THR A 100 -22.08 -23.81 -39.02
CA THR A 100 -23.52 -23.51 -38.92
C THR A 100 -23.83 -22.13 -38.31
N ASP A 101 -22.83 -21.50 -37.70
CA ASP A 101 -22.94 -20.28 -36.86
C ASP A 101 -21.62 -19.46 -36.99
N PRO A 102 -21.45 -18.30 -36.32
CA PRO A 102 -20.27 -17.44 -36.47
C PRO A 102 -18.92 -18.11 -36.17
N LEU A 103 -17.87 -17.70 -36.90
CA LEU A 103 -16.51 -18.22 -36.78
C LEU A 103 -15.48 -17.14 -37.14
N GLU A 104 -14.39 -17.06 -36.37
CA GLU A 104 -13.22 -16.25 -36.72
C GLU A 104 -12.08 -17.09 -37.30
N THR A 105 -11.28 -16.51 -38.20
CA THR A 105 -10.14 -17.19 -38.84
C THR A 105 -8.88 -16.32 -38.86
N ILE A 106 -7.76 -16.85 -38.36
CA ILE A 106 -6.45 -16.18 -38.38
C ILE A 106 -5.44 -17.05 -39.12
N VAL A 107 -4.69 -16.45 -40.05
CA VAL A 107 -3.56 -17.11 -40.72
C VAL A 107 -2.26 -16.64 -40.09
N LYS A 108 -1.46 -17.59 -39.65
CA LYS A 108 -0.15 -17.35 -39.02
C LYS A 108 0.92 -18.13 -39.77
N THR A 109 2.04 -17.46 -40.01
CA THR A 109 3.19 -17.99 -40.75
C THR A 109 4.36 -18.07 -39.79
N VAL A 110 5.10 -19.18 -39.79
CA VAL A 110 6.28 -19.36 -38.92
C VAL A 110 7.52 -19.51 -39.79
N TYR A 111 8.54 -18.67 -39.53
CA TYR A 111 9.82 -18.69 -40.22
C TYR A 111 10.92 -19.08 -39.24
N ASN A 112 11.61 -20.20 -39.49
CA ASN A 112 12.71 -20.72 -38.64
C ASN A 112 12.40 -20.71 -37.12
N GLY A 113 11.15 -20.96 -36.74
CA GLY A 113 10.69 -20.99 -35.35
C GLY A 113 10.20 -19.66 -34.77
N GLN A 114 10.41 -18.52 -35.44
CA GLN A 114 9.84 -17.23 -35.05
C GLN A 114 8.44 -17.04 -35.65
N LYS A 115 7.52 -16.51 -34.82
CA LYS A 115 6.11 -16.32 -35.15
C LYS A 115 5.94 -15.04 -35.99
N ILE A 116 5.33 -15.14 -37.18
CA ILE A 116 4.90 -13.99 -37.98
C ILE A 116 3.37 -14.03 -38.07
N ALA A 117 2.72 -13.04 -37.46
CA ALA A 117 1.30 -12.75 -37.65
C ALA A 117 1.20 -11.39 -38.34
N ILE A 118 0.34 -11.27 -39.35
CA ILE A 118 0.15 -10.02 -40.08
C ILE A 118 -1.01 -9.28 -39.42
N TYR A 119 -0.70 -8.16 -38.77
CA TYR A 119 -1.67 -7.20 -38.25
C TYR A 119 -1.85 -6.05 -39.25
N ASN A 120 -2.96 -5.32 -39.16
CA ASN A 120 -3.27 -4.18 -40.03
C ASN A 120 -2.55 -2.89 -39.58
N GLY A 121 -1.22 -2.97 -39.43
CA GLY A 121 -0.29 -1.86 -39.17
C GLY A 121 -0.29 -1.29 -37.74
N ILE A 122 0.76 -0.61 -37.26
CA ILE A 122 2.20 -0.55 -37.60
C ILE A 122 2.88 -0.46 -36.20
N GLU A 123 3.94 -1.18 -35.85
CA GLU A 123 5.34 -0.96 -36.28
C GLU A 123 6.26 -2.14 -35.89
N ASN A 124 7.47 -2.22 -36.50
CA ASN A 124 8.64 -2.82 -35.84
C ASN A 124 9.96 -2.40 -36.51
N ASP A 125 11.02 -2.23 -35.73
CA ASP A 125 12.35 -1.80 -36.20
C ASP A 125 13.14 -2.89 -36.95
N GLU A 126 13.61 -2.58 -38.16
CA GLU A 126 14.96 -2.02 -38.34
C GLU A 126 15.28 -1.73 -39.82
N LYS A 127 15.61 -0.46 -40.10
CA LYS A 127 16.39 0.04 -41.27
C LYS A 127 15.70 -0.07 -42.64
N ASP A 128 15.80 1.03 -43.40
CA ASP A 128 14.99 1.37 -44.59
C ASP A 128 13.48 1.51 -44.26
N THR A 129 13.11 2.64 -43.64
CA THR A 129 11.73 2.95 -43.21
C THR A 129 10.82 3.32 -44.39
N GLU A 130 10.34 2.30 -45.11
CA GLU A 130 9.26 2.43 -46.08
C GLU A 130 7.88 2.41 -45.39
N LEU A 131 7.23 3.58 -45.26
CA LEU A 131 5.86 3.71 -44.78
C LEU A 131 4.87 3.56 -45.95
N TYR A 132 4.08 2.47 -45.91
CA TYR A 132 3.11 2.09 -46.94
C TYR A 132 1.71 2.62 -46.61
N PHE A 133 1.16 3.51 -47.44
CA PHE A 133 -0.22 3.97 -47.32
C PHE A 133 -1.14 3.36 -48.40
N ALA A 134 -2.41 3.18 -48.02
CA ALA A 134 -3.49 2.72 -48.90
C ALA A 134 -3.81 3.78 -50.01
N PRO A 135 -4.81 3.59 -50.90
CA PRO A 135 -4.89 4.38 -52.13
C PRO A 135 -5.08 5.89 -51.87
N PHE A 136 -4.07 6.66 -52.27
CA PHE A 136 -3.98 8.11 -52.14
C PHE A 136 -4.64 8.78 -53.35
N ASN A 137 -5.65 9.62 -53.10
CA ASN A 137 -6.33 10.40 -54.13
C ASN A 137 -5.82 11.86 -54.15
N PRO A 138 -5.00 12.27 -55.14
CA PRO A 138 -4.36 13.58 -55.26
C PRO A 138 -5.30 14.69 -55.76
N ASP A 139 -6.50 14.80 -55.19
CA ASP A 139 -7.22 16.07 -55.19
C ASP A 139 -6.41 17.11 -54.41
N ASN A 140 -6.52 18.41 -54.74
CA ASN A 140 -5.70 19.49 -54.14
C ASN A 140 -5.78 19.62 -52.61
N ASN A 141 -6.75 18.94 -52.00
CA ASN A 141 -7.12 19.03 -50.59
C ASN A 141 -6.61 17.83 -49.76
N SER A 142 -6.08 16.79 -50.40
CA SER A 142 -5.54 15.58 -49.75
C SER A 142 -4.06 15.76 -49.42
N GLN A 143 -3.69 15.60 -48.15
CA GLN A 143 -2.35 15.85 -47.64
C GLN A 143 -1.91 14.77 -46.65
N VAL A 144 -0.61 14.49 -46.54
CA VAL A 144 -0.04 13.66 -45.47
C VAL A 144 0.91 14.52 -44.66
N VAL A 145 0.55 14.76 -43.40
CA VAL A 145 1.40 15.45 -42.43
C VAL A 145 2.33 14.42 -41.80
N LEU A 146 3.63 14.65 -41.91
CA LEU A 146 4.66 13.82 -41.32
C LEU A 146 5.35 14.61 -40.21
N PHE A 147 5.40 14.05 -39.02
CA PHE A 147 6.16 14.56 -37.89
C PHE A 147 7.49 13.80 -37.79
N ASN A 148 8.58 14.53 -37.58
CA ASN A 148 9.86 13.97 -37.20
C ASN A 148 10.01 14.07 -35.67
N PRO A 149 9.75 12.98 -34.91
CA PRO A 149 9.95 12.96 -33.46
C PRO A 149 11.44 12.92 -33.06
N ASP A 150 12.33 12.62 -34.01
CA ASP A 150 13.72 12.30 -33.75
C ASP A 150 14.58 13.57 -33.52
N VAL A 151 15.73 13.40 -32.87
CA VAL A 151 16.66 14.46 -32.47
C VAL A 151 17.56 14.95 -33.61
N SER A 152 17.44 14.36 -34.81
CA SER A 152 18.21 14.73 -36.01
C SER A 152 17.29 14.99 -37.22
N THR A 153 17.81 15.68 -38.25
CA THR A 153 17.00 16.12 -39.40
C THR A 153 16.76 14.95 -40.36
N ALA A 154 15.51 14.52 -40.50
CA ALA A 154 15.12 13.46 -41.42
C ALA A 154 15.08 13.97 -42.87
N THR A 155 15.62 13.20 -43.82
CA THR A 155 15.46 13.37 -45.27
C THR A 155 14.39 12.42 -45.77
N VAL A 156 13.33 12.95 -46.38
CA VAL A 156 12.09 12.23 -46.68
C VAL A 156 11.78 12.28 -48.17
N ALA A 157 11.57 11.11 -48.79
CA ALA A 157 11.31 10.97 -50.22
C ALA A 157 9.96 10.25 -50.48
N PRO A 158 8.92 10.97 -50.94
CA PRO A 158 7.63 10.36 -51.27
C PRO A 158 7.59 9.84 -52.72
N THR A 159 7.14 8.60 -52.89
CA THR A 159 6.97 7.92 -54.18
C THR A 159 5.55 7.38 -54.34
N PHE A 160 4.86 7.83 -55.38
CA PHE A 160 3.48 7.43 -55.68
C PHE A 160 3.46 6.36 -56.78
N TYR A 161 2.64 5.31 -56.63
CA TYR A 161 2.51 4.22 -57.59
C TYR A 161 1.10 4.19 -58.17
N ASP A 162 0.96 4.25 -59.50
CA ASP A 162 -0.36 4.20 -60.14
C ASP A 162 -1.04 2.82 -60.00
N SER A 163 -2.32 2.73 -60.36
CA SER A 163 -3.07 1.46 -60.38
C SER A 163 -2.50 0.32 -61.27
N ASN A 164 -1.43 0.58 -62.04
CA ASN A 164 -0.69 -0.42 -62.83
C ASN A 164 0.71 -0.71 -62.25
N GLY A 165 1.10 -0.07 -61.15
CA GLY A 165 2.41 -0.21 -60.49
C GLY A 165 3.50 0.73 -61.01
N ALA A 166 3.18 1.80 -61.75
CA ALA A 166 4.15 2.76 -62.27
C ALA A 166 4.47 3.87 -61.25
N SER A 167 5.76 4.02 -60.91
CA SER A 167 6.26 4.91 -59.85
C SER A 167 6.54 6.36 -60.30
N PHE A 168 6.13 7.34 -59.49
CA PHE A 168 6.39 8.77 -59.63
C PHE A 168 6.99 9.31 -58.31
N VAL A 169 8.27 9.68 -58.36
CA VAL A 169 9.03 10.17 -57.19
C VAL A 169 8.99 11.70 -57.18
N CYS A 170 8.56 12.34 -56.08
CA CYS A 170 8.74 13.78 -55.91
C CYS A 170 10.12 14.09 -55.30
N ASN A 171 10.56 15.36 -55.35
CA ASN A 171 11.81 15.78 -54.73
C ASN A 171 11.80 15.46 -53.22
N ALA A 172 12.94 14.98 -52.70
CA ALA A 172 13.12 14.79 -51.26
C ALA A 172 13.05 16.12 -50.49
N MET A 173 12.56 16.04 -49.26
CA MET A 173 12.29 17.16 -48.36
C MET A 173 12.85 16.84 -46.98
N ASN A 174 13.49 17.82 -46.34
CA ASN A 174 14.15 17.63 -45.05
C ASN A 174 13.28 18.20 -43.92
N ILE A 175 13.01 17.38 -42.90
CA ILE A 175 12.20 17.72 -41.72
C ILE A 175 13.15 17.88 -40.52
N PRO A 176 13.31 19.10 -39.95
CA PRO A 176 14.11 19.30 -38.74
C PRO A 176 13.64 18.46 -37.54
N PRO A 177 14.46 18.31 -36.48
CA PRO A 177 14.05 17.65 -35.24
C PRO A 177 12.79 18.30 -34.65
N GLY A 178 11.81 17.50 -34.25
CA GLY A 178 10.57 17.99 -33.64
C GLY A 178 9.70 18.87 -34.56
N ALA A 179 9.88 18.77 -35.89
CA ALA A 179 9.10 19.55 -36.86
C ALA A 179 8.12 18.65 -37.64
N THR A 180 7.06 19.28 -38.19
CA THR A 180 6.18 18.66 -39.18
C THR A 180 6.51 19.15 -40.59
N ALA A 181 6.23 18.32 -41.60
CA ALA A 181 6.20 18.71 -42.99
C ALA A 181 5.06 17.98 -43.72
N VAL A 182 4.60 18.55 -44.84
CA VAL A 182 3.38 18.09 -45.51
C VAL A 182 3.70 17.56 -46.91
N VAL A 183 3.58 16.25 -47.08
CA VAL A 183 3.60 15.60 -48.40
C VAL A 183 2.26 15.87 -49.09
N ASN A 184 2.34 16.37 -50.32
CA ASN A 184 1.19 16.72 -51.15
C ASN A 184 1.44 16.29 -52.61
N SER A 185 0.40 16.40 -53.43
CA SER A 185 0.35 15.89 -54.81
C SER A 185 1.09 16.73 -55.86
N ALA A 186 1.80 17.81 -55.51
CA ALA A 186 2.24 18.83 -56.46
C ALA A 186 3.22 18.39 -57.58
N CYS A 187 3.80 17.19 -57.52
CA CYS A 187 4.62 16.64 -58.61
C CYS A 187 3.85 15.70 -59.58
N LEU A 188 2.58 15.37 -59.28
CA LEU A 188 1.77 14.40 -60.01
C LEU A 188 0.96 15.04 -61.15
N PRO A 189 0.62 14.29 -62.21
CA PRO A 189 -0.40 14.72 -63.16
C PRO A 189 -1.78 14.73 -62.50
N GLY A 190 -2.56 15.79 -62.69
CA GLY A 190 -3.88 15.94 -62.08
C GLY A 190 -4.85 14.82 -62.49
N GLY A 191 -5.55 14.24 -61.52
CA GLY A 191 -6.43 13.07 -61.70
C GLY A 191 -5.71 11.72 -61.71
N PHE A 192 -4.46 11.65 -61.26
CA PHE A 192 -3.77 10.40 -60.92
C PHE A 192 -4.55 9.63 -59.84
N LEU A 193 -4.50 8.30 -59.84
CA LEU A 193 -5.04 7.44 -58.78
C LEU A 193 -4.07 6.27 -58.54
N GLY A 194 -3.69 6.06 -57.28
CA GLY A 194 -2.59 5.16 -56.91
C GLY A 194 -2.39 5.05 -55.40
N SER A 195 -1.28 4.47 -54.96
CA SER A 195 -0.84 4.43 -53.55
C SER A 195 0.39 5.33 -53.32
N LEU A 196 0.63 5.73 -52.07
CA LEU A 196 1.82 6.48 -51.66
C LEU A 196 2.70 5.59 -50.76
N ILE A 197 3.99 5.50 -51.09
CA ILE A 197 5.04 5.03 -50.19
C ILE A 197 5.91 6.22 -49.83
N VAL A 198 6.16 6.44 -48.54
CA VAL A 198 7.12 7.45 -48.06
C VAL A 198 8.33 6.72 -47.50
N THR A 199 9.52 7.06 -47.98
CA THR A 199 10.78 6.51 -47.47
C THR A 199 11.57 7.60 -46.76
N SER A 200 12.16 7.29 -45.60
CA SER A 200 12.94 8.24 -44.80
C SER A 200 14.31 7.65 -44.42
N ASP A 201 15.26 8.49 -44.01
CA ASP A 201 16.52 8.05 -43.37
C ASP A 201 16.42 7.94 -41.82
N LEU A 202 15.31 8.42 -41.24
CA LEU A 202 14.95 8.34 -39.81
C LEU A 202 13.47 7.94 -39.62
N PRO A 203 13.05 7.44 -38.44
CA PRO A 203 11.64 7.22 -38.09
C PRO A 203 10.77 8.48 -38.20
N LEU A 204 9.49 8.32 -38.58
CA LEU A 204 8.52 9.40 -38.74
C LEU A 204 7.12 8.95 -38.33
N VAL A 205 6.33 9.85 -37.74
CA VAL A 205 4.90 9.61 -37.48
C VAL A 205 4.07 10.30 -38.57
N GLY A 206 3.14 9.59 -39.21
CA GLY A 206 2.39 10.09 -40.36
C GLY A 206 0.87 10.08 -40.18
N LEU A 207 0.21 11.20 -40.51
CA LEU A 207 -1.24 11.36 -40.48
C LEU A 207 -1.75 11.88 -41.84
N MET A 208 -2.72 11.19 -42.45
CA MET A 208 -3.38 11.68 -43.66
C MET A 208 -4.58 12.57 -43.31
N THR A 209 -4.64 13.76 -43.89
CA THR A 209 -5.72 14.73 -43.69
C THR A 209 -6.33 15.16 -45.03
N ARG A 210 -7.60 15.57 -45.00
CA ARG A 210 -8.29 16.18 -46.15
C ARG A 210 -8.99 17.45 -45.69
N VAL A 211 -8.71 18.57 -46.36
CA VAL A 211 -9.21 19.91 -45.96
C VAL A 211 -9.96 20.56 -47.12
N ASP A 212 -11.29 20.43 -47.13
CA ASP A 212 -12.14 21.07 -48.15
C ASP A 212 -12.42 22.54 -47.78
N ALA A 213 -11.83 23.48 -48.54
CA ALA A 213 -11.81 24.91 -48.19
C ALA A 213 -13.09 25.68 -48.57
N GLY A 214 -13.72 26.37 -47.60
CA GLY A 214 -15.08 26.92 -47.81
C GLY A 214 -15.62 28.04 -46.91
N LEU A 215 -14.79 28.89 -46.28
CA LEU A 215 -15.17 30.16 -45.62
C LEU A 215 -16.20 30.13 -44.46
N ASP A 216 -15.75 30.01 -43.21
CA ASP A 216 -15.48 31.15 -42.29
C ASP A 216 -15.02 30.60 -40.91
N GLU A 217 -14.17 31.32 -40.18
CA GLU A 217 -13.45 30.80 -38.98
C GLU A 217 -14.28 30.76 -37.68
N PRO A 218 -13.88 29.92 -36.70
CA PRO A 218 -12.98 30.45 -35.66
C PRO A 218 -11.68 29.64 -35.42
N ARG A 219 -10.55 30.36 -35.46
CA ARG A 219 -9.42 30.36 -34.51
C ARG A 219 -9.10 29.09 -33.71
N HIS A 220 -7.90 28.53 -33.97
CA HIS A 220 -7.14 27.83 -32.95
C HIS A 220 -6.66 28.77 -31.83
N ASP A 221 -6.58 28.28 -30.60
CA ASP A 221 -5.63 28.76 -29.60
C ASP A 221 -5.09 27.58 -28.78
N THR A 222 -3.80 27.60 -28.41
CA THR A 222 -3.08 26.43 -27.86
C THR A 222 -2.09 26.86 -26.78
N ALA A 223 -2.17 26.30 -25.56
CA ALA A 223 -1.26 26.69 -24.48
C ALA A 223 -0.89 25.57 -23.46
N VAL A 224 0.39 25.17 -23.50
CA VAL A 224 1.33 25.17 -22.35
C VAL A 224 1.09 24.22 -21.15
N THR A 225 1.88 23.12 -21.15
CA THR A 225 2.62 22.43 -20.03
C THR A 225 2.02 22.31 -18.61
N GLY A 226 2.12 21.18 -17.88
CA GLY A 226 2.74 19.86 -18.18
C GLY A 226 3.93 19.50 -17.27
N SER A 227 4.01 18.22 -16.85
CA SER A 227 5.01 17.62 -15.93
C SER A 227 4.86 18.08 -14.46
N TYR A 228 4.90 17.21 -13.45
CA TYR A 228 5.44 15.84 -13.38
C TYR A 228 4.44 14.80 -12.82
N ILE A 229 4.65 13.54 -13.23
CA ILE A 229 4.47 12.32 -12.42
C ILE A 229 4.68 12.57 -10.90
N SER A 230 3.92 11.98 -9.99
CA SER A 230 3.81 10.52 -9.79
C SER A 230 2.57 10.18 -8.91
N SER A 231 2.20 8.92 -8.64
CA SER A 231 2.84 7.64 -8.98
C SER A 231 1.91 6.63 -9.69
N SER A 232 1.26 6.98 -10.82
CA SER A 232 1.39 8.20 -11.62
C SER A 232 0.03 8.76 -12.02
N ILE A 233 -0.39 9.82 -11.31
CA ILE A 233 -1.43 10.72 -11.79
C ILE A 233 -0.89 11.46 -13.02
N GLU A 234 -1.61 11.35 -14.14
CA GLU A 234 -1.95 12.53 -14.94
C GLU A 234 -3.39 12.33 -15.43
N GLN A 235 -4.32 13.09 -14.86
CA GLN A 235 -5.69 13.13 -15.37
C GLN A 235 -5.70 13.94 -16.67
N TYR A 236 -6.13 13.30 -17.77
CA TYR A 236 -6.64 14.03 -18.93
C TYR A 236 -8.02 13.50 -19.31
N ALA A 237 -9.03 14.05 -18.65
CA ALA A 237 -10.37 14.06 -19.23
C ALA A 237 -10.31 14.86 -20.54
N PRO A 238 -10.76 14.31 -21.69
CA PRO A 238 -10.76 15.06 -22.94
C PRO A 238 -11.73 16.25 -22.83
N ARG A 239 -11.19 17.47 -22.86
CA ARG A 239 -12.01 18.67 -23.00
C ARG A 239 -12.65 18.70 -24.39
N PHE A 240 -13.94 19.04 -24.42
CA PHE A 240 -14.75 19.15 -25.63
C PHE A 240 -14.18 20.21 -26.61
N ALA A 241 -14.26 19.91 -27.90
CA ALA A 241 -14.08 20.87 -28.98
C ALA A 241 -15.43 21.51 -29.37
N GLU A 242 -15.41 22.67 -30.03
CA GLU A 242 -16.60 23.53 -30.19
C GLU A 242 -17.66 23.01 -31.16
N GLN A 243 -18.91 23.42 -30.91
CA GLN A 243 -20.08 23.18 -31.76
C GLN A 243 -19.98 23.95 -33.09
N TRP A 244 -20.28 23.31 -34.21
CA TRP A 244 -20.34 23.96 -35.53
C TRP A 244 -21.78 24.34 -35.89
N GLN A 245 -22.04 25.64 -36.06
CA GLN A 245 -23.32 26.15 -36.54
C GLN A 245 -23.36 26.17 -38.08
N LEU A 246 -23.81 25.07 -38.68
CA LEU A 246 -24.22 25.05 -40.09
C LEU A 246 -25.65 25.60 -40.22
N GLY A 247 -25.88 26.40 -41.27
CA GLY A 247 -27.03 27.31 -41.32
C GLY A 247 -28.42 26.66 -41.27
N ASP A 248 -29.32 27.28 -40.49
CA ASP A 248 -30.78 27.15 -40.55
C ASP A 248 -31.37 25.71 -40.50
N SER A 249 -30.90 24.83 -39.60
CA SER A 249 -31.78 24.04 -38.69
C SER A 249 -31.10 22.91 -37.89
N LEU A 250 -29.88 22.49 -38.24
CA LEU A 250 -29.16 21.37 -37.60
C LEU A 250 -27.85 21.84 -36.94
N TRP A 251 -27.47 21.19 -35.85
CA TRP A 251 -26.24 21.39 -35.08
C TRP A 251 -25.41 20.12 -35.20
N GLN A 252 -24.11 20.21 -35.52
CA GLN A 252 -23.22 19.05 -35.43
C GLN A 252 -22.60 18.98 -34.04
N SER A 253 -22.42 17.77 -33.50
CA SER A 253 -21.80 17.55 -32.19
C SER A 253 -20.96 16.27 -32.19
N ASP A 254 -19.74 16.42 -31.69
CA ASP A 254 -18.66 15.45 -31.77
C ASP A 254 -18.17 15.09 -30.36
N PHE A 255 -17.93 13.81 -30.11
CA PHE A 255 -17.58 13.29 -28.78
C PHE A 255 -16.44 12.28 -28.86
N LEU A 256 -15.55 12.30 -27.88
CA LEU A 256 -14.47 11.33 -27.68
C LEU A 256 -14.67 10.63 -26.34
N LEU A 257 -14.91 9.32 -26.37
CA LEU A 257 -15.17 8.50 -25.19
C LEU A 257 -13.99 7.56 -24.94
N MET A 258 -13.43 7.57 -23.74
CA MET A 258 -12.23 6.83 -23.37
C MET A 258 -12.51 5.88 -22.22
N ASN A 259 -11.96 4.67 -22.27
CA ASN A 259 -12.13 3.65 -21.23
C ASN A 259 -10.76 3.33 -20.60
N ALA A 260 -10.55 3.75 -19.35
CA ALA A 260 -9.31 3.49 -18.61
C ALA A 260 -9.26 2.09 -17.97
N SER A 261 -10.39 1.35 -17.97
CA SER A 261 -10.48 -0.01 -17.40
C SER A 261 -9.56 -0.99 -18.13
N PRO A 262 -8.99 -2.01 -17.44
CA PRO A 262 -8.36 -3.15 -18.08
C PRO A 262 -9.36 -4.11 -18.77
N MET A 263 -10.66 -3.80 -18.77
CA MET A 263 -11.70 -4.56 -19.48
C MET A 263 -12.48 -3.65 -20.45
N THR A 264 -13.02 -4.22 -21.53
CA THR A 264 -13.88 -3.52 -22.50
C THR A 264 -15.22 -3.15 -21.86
N THR A 265 -15.72 -1.94 -22.13
CA THR A 265 -16.94 -1.41 -21.51
C THR A 265 -17.96 -1.00 -22.58
N SER A 266 -19.18 -1.54 -22.49
CA SER A 266 -20.26 -1.36 -23.45
C SER A 266 -21.14 -0.15 -23.09
N ILE A 267 -21.14 0.90 -23.93
CA ILE A 267 -21.95 2.12 -23.72
C ILE A 267 -22.93 2.35 -24.88
N SER A 268 -24.23 2.48 -24.57
CA SER A 268 -25.29 2.86 -25.53
C SER A 268 -25.71 4.32 -25.31
N TYR A 269 -26.14 5.02 -26.36
CA TYR A 269 -26.56 6.43 -26.26
C TYR A 269 -27.76 6.77 -27.14
N ALA A 270 -28.60 7.69 -26.67
CA ALA A 270 -29.84 8.11 -27.31
C ALA A 270 -29.98 9.63 -27.34
N TYR A 271 -30.49 10.14 -28.46
CA TYR A 271 -30.73 11.55 -28.72
C TYR A 271 -32.23 11.84 -28.61
N TYR A 272 -32.60 12.91 -27.92
CA TYR A 272 -33.99 13.28 -27.62
C TYR A 272 -34.30 14.68 -28.15
N ASN A 273 -35.55 14.93 -28.57
CA ASN A 273 -35.99 16.30 -28.82
C ASN A 273 -36.34 17.03 -27.51
N GLY A 274 -36.45 18.36 -27.54
CA GLY A 274 -36.90 19.20 -26.41
C GLY A 274 -38.34 18.98 -25.92
N PHE A 275 -38.95 17.82 -26.19
CA PHE A 275 -40.18 17.31 -25.57
C PHE A 275 -39.99 15.89 -25.01
N GLY A 276 -38.75 15.44 -24.77
CA GLY A 276 -38.43 14.16 -24.13
C GLY A 276 -38.65 12.92 -24.99
N SER A 277 -38.80 13.05 -26.32
CA SER A 277 -38.97 11.91 -27.23
C SER A 277 -37.69 11.60 -28.00
N VAL A 278 -37.27 10.33 -28.02
CA VAL A 278 -36.13 9.85 -28.81
C VAL A 278 -36.32 10.23 -30.29
N ILE A 279 -35.26 10.78 -30.89
CA ILE A 279 -35.17 11.16 -32.31
C ILE A 279 -34.12 10.35 -33.08
N ASP A 280 -33.06 9.91 -32.41
CA ASP A 280 -32.02 9.03 -32.94
C ASP A 280 -31.32 8.30 -31.78
N SER A 281 -30.53 7.25 -32.04
CA SER A 281 -29.77 6.55 -31.00
C SER A 281 -28.59 5.76 -31.56
N GLY A 282 -27.42 5.96 -30.98
CA GLY A 282 -26.25 5.12 -31.25
C GLY A 282 -26.41 3.73 -30.65
N GLY A 283 -26.05 2.72 -31.45
CA GLY A 283 -25.87 1.36 -30.94
C GLY A 283 -24.75 1.31 -29.90
N THR A 284 -24.72 0.22 -29.13
CA THR A 284 -23.74 0.04 -28.06
C THR A 284 -22.31 0.04 -28.61
N SER A 285 -21.55 1.09 -28.29
CA SER A 285 -20.13 1.20 -28.62
C SER A 285 -19.31 0.59 -27.49
N ASP A 286 -18.70 -0.55 -27.79
CA ASP A 286 -17.75 -1.24 -26.91
C ASP A 286 -16.42 -0.50 -26.93
N ILE A 287 -16.15 0.28 -25.88
CA ILE A 287 -14.89 1.01 -25.74
C ILE A 287 -13.83 0.03 -25.21
N PRO A 288 -12.76 -0.28 -25.97
CA PRO A 288 -11.80 -1.31 -25.59
C PRO A 288 -11.12 -1.04 -24.25
N ALA A 289 -10.64 -2.09 -23.59
CA ALA A 289 -9.74 -1.98 -22.44
C ALA A 289 -8.56 -1.04 -22.75
N LYS A 290 -8.42 0.06 -22.00
CA LYS A 290 -7.43 1.13 -22.24
C LYS A 290 -7.46 1.72 -23.66
N GLY A 291 -8.65 1.79 -24.27
CA GLY A 291 -8.90 2.36 -25.60
C GLY A 291 -9.87 3.54 -25.61
N PHE A 292 -10.21 4.02 -26.81
CA PHE A 292 -11.18 5.09 -27.02
C PHE A 292 -12.01 4.90 -28.31
N VAL A 293 -13.16 5.57 -28.38
CA VAL A 293 -14.07 5.65 -29.53
C VAL A 293 -14.44 7.12 -29.76
N TYR A 294 -14.62 7.54 -31.01
CA TYR A 294 -15.05 8.88 -31.40
C TYR A 294 -16.32 8.82 -32.24
N GLU A 295 -17.29 9.68 -31.92
CA GLU A 295 -18.65 9.68 -32.49
C GLU A 295 -19.05 11.10 -32.88
N SER A 296 -19.80 11.25 -33.99
CA SER A 296 -20.22 12.55 -34.53
C SER A 296 -21.63 12.45 -35.11
N ASN A 297 -22.54 13.33 -34.67
CA ASN A 297 -23.94 13.32 -35.12
C ASN A 297 -24.51 14.71 -35.40
N ASN A 298 -25.55 14.75 -36.23
CA ASN A 298 -26.21 15.98 -36.71
C ASN A 298 -27.64 16.07 -36.16
N LEU A 299 -27.87 16.98 -35.21
CA LEU A 299 -29.08 17.03 -34.38
C LEU A 299 -29.92 18.29 -34.65
N PRO A 300 -31.26 18.22 -34.52
CA PRO A 300 -32.12 19.42 -34.54
C PRO A 300 -31.80 20.40 -33.42
N ALA A 301 -31.96 21.70 -33.69
CA ALA A 301 -31.82 22.75 -32.69
C ALA A 301 -32.73 22.53 -31.47
N GLY A 302 -32.15 22.46 -30.26
CA GLY A 302 -32.88 22.18 -29.01
C GLY A 302 -33.11 20.69 -28.75
N SER A 303 -32.13 19.84 -29.06
CA SER A 303 -32.11 18.41 -28.72
C SER A 303 -31.22 18.13 -27.49
N LEU A 304 -31.51 17.05 -26.77
CA LEU A 304 -30.79 16.53 -25.60
C LEU A 304 -30.14 15.17 -25.91
N VAL A 305 -29.23 14.71 -25.06
CA VAL A 305 -28.47 13.44 -25.23
C VAL A 305 -28.40 12.70 -23.89
N GLY A 306 -28.61 11.38 -23.92
CA GLY A 306 -28.45 10.49 -22.77
C GLY A 306 -27.94 9.09 -23.17
N GLY A 307 -27.90 8.13 -22.26
CA GLY A 307 -27.27 6.82 -22.51
C GLY A 307 -27.30 5.85 -21.33
N THR A 308 -26.65 4.69 -21.48
CA THR A 308 -26.63 3.63 -20.44
C THR A 308 -25.54 2.58 -20.73
N ALA A 309 -25.01 1.94 -19.68
CA ALA A 309 -23.90 0.98 -19.77
C ALA A 309 -24.15 -0.31 -18.98
N MET A 310 -23.44 -1.39 -19.34
CA MET A 310 -23.36 -2.65 -18.59
C MET A 310 -21.92 -3.21 -18.72
N ALA A 311 -21.27 -3.77 -17.70
CA ALA A 311 -21.71 -4.13 -16.35
C ALA A 311 -20.63 -3.81 -15.27
N SER A 312 -21.03 -3.82 -13.99
CA SER A 312 -20.19 -3.68 -12.77
C SER A 312 -19.08 -2.60 -12.88
N ASP A 313 -19.37 -1.30 -12.89
CA ASP A 313 -20.29 -0.57 -11.99
C ASP A 313 -20.94 0.65 -12.67
N ILE A 314 -21.63 1.48 -11.89
CA ILE A 314 -22.66 2.41 -12.36
C ILE A 314 -22.08 3.62 -13.11
N PHE A 315 -22.51 3.80 -14.35
CA PHE A 315 -22.67 5.13 -14.95
C PHE A 315 -24.13 5.58 -14.84
N LEU A 316 -24.39 6.63 -14.07
CA LEU A 316 -25.67 7.32 -14.08
C LEU A 316 -25.81 8.10 -15.39
N LEU A 317 -26.87 7.80 -16.14
CA LEU A 317 -27.47 8.73 -17.08
C LEU A 317 -28.99 8.72 -16.88
N ALA A 318 -29.36 9.17 -15.68
CA ALA A 318 -30.70 9.69 -15.47
C ALA A 318 -30.90 10.89 -16.41
N ASP A 319 -32.07 10.99 -17.04
CA ASP A 319 -32.66 12.29 -17.37
C ASP A 319 -33.26 12.89 -16.09
N ASP A 320 -32.44 12.91 -15.03
CA ASP A 320 -32.61 13.86 -13.96
C ASP A 320 -32.16 15.18 -14.54
N LEU A 321 -33.12 16.10 -14.50
CA LEU A 321 -32.95 17.54 -14.40
C LEU A 321 -31.80 17.91 -13.43
N THR A 322 -30.56 17.82 -13.90
CA THR A 322 -29.47 18.60 -13.30
C THR A 322 -29.82 20.05 -13.56
N ILE A 323 -30.32 20.71 -12.52
CA ILE A 323 -30.47 22.16 -12.49
C ILE A 323 -29.07 22.73 -12.67
N SER A 324 -28.73 23.10 -13.90
CA SER A 324 -27.43 23.68 -14.23
C SER A 324 -27.38 25.14 -13.78
N THR A 325 -27.23 25.37 -12.47
CA THR A 325 -26.66 26.62 -11.96
C THR A 325 -25.15 26.48 -11.79
N PRO A 326 -24.35 27.54 -12.01
CA PRO A 326 -22.94 27.40 -12.43
C PRO A 326 -21.93 27.17 -11.29
N ASP A 327 -22.36 26.59 -10.16
CA ASP A 327 -21.72 26.75 -8.86
C ASP A 327 -21.27 25.41 -8.23
N ASN A 328 -20.19 25.43 -7.44
CA ASN A 328 -19.55 24.24 -6.87
C ASN A 328 -20.51 23.40 -5.99
N ARG A 329 -20.67 22.11 -6.31
CA ARG A 329 -21.42 21.14 -5.48
C ARG A 329 -20.69 19.80 -5.31
N THR A 330 -20.98 19.11 -4.21
CA THR A 330 -20.50 17.76 -3.88
C THR A 330 -21.67 16.87 -3.51
N TYR A 331 -21.72 15.69 -4.13
CA TYR A 331 -22.78 14.72 -3.91
C TYR A 331 -22.29 13.59 -3.02
N ALA A 332 -23.09 13.20 -2.02
CA ALA A 332 -22.82 12.05 -1.16
C ALA A 332 -23.97 11.04 -1.29
N SER A 333 -23.66 9.80 -1.67
CA SER A 333 -24.65 8.75 -1.93
C SER A 333 -24.58 7.65 -0.86
N TYR A 334 -25.74 7.32 -0.30
CA TYR A 334 -25.92 6.37 0.78
C TYR A 334 -27.03 5.38 0.43
N ARG A 335 -26.80 4.09 0.64
CA ARG A 335 -27.83 3.06 0.53
C ARG A 335 -28.56 2.90 1.86
N LEU A 336 -29.88 2.82 1.83
CA LEU A 336 -30.74 2.68 3.01
C LEU A 336 -31.63 1.45 2.84
N ASP A 337 -31.50 0.47 3.73
CA ASP A 337 -32.35 -0.71 3.78
C ASP A 337 -33.61 -0.45 4.62
N GLU A 338 -34.60 -1.34 4.59
CA GLU A 338 -35.93 -1.13 5.20
C GLU A 338 -35.86 -0.72 6.69
N ALA A 339 -36.49 0.42 7.03
CA ALA A 339 -36.47 1.06 8.36
C ALA A 339 -35.11 1.64 8.82
N SER A 340 -34.15 1.85 7.91
CA SER A 340 -32.90 2.58 8.21
C SER A 340 -33.11 4.09 8.30
N THR A 341 -32.21 4.77 9.02
CA THR A 341 -32.19 6.25 9.13
C THR A 341 -30.82 6.82 8.74
N LEU A 342 -30.77 7.73 7.77
CA LEU A 342 -29.57 8.49 7.41
C LEU A 342 -29.57 9.83 8.16
N SER A 343 -28.56 10.09 8.99
CA SER A 343 -28.34 11.43 9.54
C SER A 343 -27.36 12.19 8.66
N VAL A 344 -27.81 13.28 8.05
CA VAL A 344 -27.01 14.26 7.31
C VAL A 344 -26.74 15.43 8.27
N PRO A 345 -25.56 15.53 8.89
CA PRO A 345 -25.37 16.42 10.04
C PRO A 345 -25.14 17.89 9.65
N TYR A 346 -24.71 18.17 8.42
CA TYR A 346 -24.50 19.54 7.93
C TYR A 346 -25.46 19.85 6.79
N LEU A 347 -26.38 20.78 7.04
CA LEU A 347 -27.38 21.23 6.09
C LEU A 347 -27.58 22.74 6.21
N PHE A 348 -27.58 23.43 5.07
CA PHE A 348 -27.65 24.88 4.98
C PHE A 348 -28.80 25.32 4.09
N ASN A 349 -29.51 26.37 4.50
CA ASN A 349 -30.41 27.15 3.66
C ASN A 349 -29.82 28.56 3.49
N ASP A 350 -29.08 28.78 2.41
CA ASP A 350 -28.50 30.08 2.02
C ASP A 350 -29.14 30.51 0.71
N SER A 351 -29.73 31.71 0.67
CA SER A 351 -30.36 32.32 -0.52
C SER A 351 -29.44 32.53 -1.75
N ALA A 352 -28.16 32.17 -1.65
CA ALA A 352 -27.24 32.06 -2.79
C ALA A 352 -27.10 30.62 -3.34
N PHE A 353 -27.42 29.58 -2.54
CA PHE A 353 -27.03 28.19 -2.76
C PHE A 353 -28.01 27.18 -2.07
N GLY A 354 -29.10 26.78 -2.75
CA GLY A 354 -30.07 25.81 -2.21
C GLY A 354 -29.54 24.36 -2.11
N SER A 355 -29.59 23.74 -0.92
CA SER A 355 -29.23 22.32 -0.72
C SER A 355 -30.32 21.38 -1.27
N TYR A 356 -29.94 20.26 -1.90
CA TYR A 356 -30.92 19.26 -2.38
C TYR A 356 -30.74 17.90 -1.71
N LEU A 357 -31.86 17.17 -1.58
CA LEU A 357 -31.87 15.82 -1.05
C LEU A 357 -32.74 14.93 -1.93
N SER A 358 -32.10 14.03 -2.68
CA SER A 358 -32.75 13.07 -3.55
C SER A 358 -32.85 11.69 -2.90
N VAL A 359 -33.97 11.00 -3.11
CA VAL A 359 -34.18 9.63 -2.65
C VAL A 359 -34.78 8.80 -3.78
N GLN A 360 -34.08 7.74 -4.17
CA GLN A 360 -34.46 6.80 -5.22
C GLN A 360 -34.94 5.48 -4.62
N ASN A 361 -36.11 4.99 -5.05
CA ASN A 361 -36.63 3.68 -4.68
C ASN A 361 -35.98 2.60 -5.56
N LEU A 362 -35.28 1.64 -4.94
CA LEU A 362 -34.59 0.55 -5.64
C LEU A 362 -35.46 -0.70 -5.85
N ASN A 363 -36.67 -0.73 -5.31
CA ASN A 363 -37.50 -1.92 -5.19
C ASN A 363 -38.77 -1.90 -6.08
N PHE A 364 -39.30 -3.09 -6.36
CA PHE A 364 -40.57 -3.29 -7.09
C PHE A 364 -41.83 -2.77 -6.35
N SER A 365 -41.70 -2.22 -5.15
CA SER A 365 -42.81 -1.73 -4.31
C SER A 365 -42.64 -0.25 -3.99
N PRO A 366 -43.69 0.59 -4.08
CA PRO A 366 -43.61 1.99 -3.67
C PRO A 366 -43.31 2.13 -2.16
N MET A 367 -42.66 3.23 -1.78
CA MET A 367 -42.23 3.49 -0.39
C MET A 367 -42.59 4.91 0.08
N ASN A 368 -42.73 5.09 1.38
CA ASN A 368 -42.82 6.39 2.04
C ASN A 368 -41.42 6.84 2.48
N VAL A 369 -41.17 8.13 2.37
CA VAL A 369 -39.95 8.79 2.86
C VAL A 369 -40.34 9.93 3.78
N ALA A 370 -39.66 10.04 4.92
CA ALA A 370 -39.71 11.21 5.79
C ALA A 370 -38.31 11.80 5.96
N ILE A 371 -38.23 13.12 6.12
CA ILE A 371 -37.00 13.85 6.42
C ILE A 371 -37.28 14.77 7.61
N ASP A 372 -36.66 14.48 8.74
CA ASP A 372 -36.74 15.25 9.98
C ASP A 372 -35.57 16.25 10.05
N TYR A 373 -35.86 17.55 10.05
CA TYR A 373 -34.86 18.63 10.05
C TYR A 373 -34.67 19.18 11.47
N HIS A 374 -33.44 19.16 11.99
CA HIS A 374 -33.11 19.62 13.34
C HIS A 374 -32.17 20.83 13.33
N ASP A 375 -32.32 21.77 14.27
CA ASP A 375 -31.38 22.90 14.41
C ASP A 375 -30.00 22.46 14.96
N MET A 376 -29.01 23.38 14.95
CA MET A 376 -27.68 23.19 15.57
C MET A 376 -27.71 22.85 17.08
N ALA A 377 -28.86 22.92 17.76
CA ALA A 377 -29.04 22.50 19.15
C ALA A 377 -29.83 21.17 19.27
N GLY A 378 -30.03 20.46 18.15
CA GLY A 378 -30.66 19.14 18.07
C GLY A 378 -32.20 19.16 18.11
N ASN A 379 -32.85 20.33 18.14
CA ASN A 379 -34.30 20.41 18.23
C ASN A 379 -34.93 20.17 16.85
N LEU A 380 -35.93 19.29 16.76
CA LEU A 380 -36.71 19.10 15.54
C LEU A 380 -37.46 20.40 15.18
N VAL A 381 -37.12 20.97 14.02
CA VAL A 381 -37.70 22.20 13.46
C VAL A 381 -38.83 21.89 12.49
N TYR A 382 -38.66 20.88 11.63
CA TYR A 382 -39.62 20.54 10.57
C TYR A 382 -39.54 19.06 10.18
N THR A 383 -40.64 18.51 9.65
CA THR A 383 -40.67 17.18 9.03
C THR A 383 -41.28 17.30 7.64
N TYR A 384 -40.51 16.97 6.60
CA TYR A 384 -41.02 16.80 5.23
C TYR A 384 -41.33 15.32 4.99
N SER A 385 -42.36 14.99 4.20
CA SER A 385 -42.68 13.59 3.89
C SER A 385 -43.35 13.45 2.53
N PHE A 386 -42.90 12.46 1.76
CA PHE A 386 -43.32 12.20 0.39
C PHE A 386 -43.37 10.69 0.11
N PHE A 387 -43.83 10.34 -1.09
CA PHE A 387 -44.06 8.97 -1.51
C PHE A 387 -43.34 8.74 -2.84
N VAL A 388 -42.52 7.69 -2.91
CA VAL A 388 -41.69 7.38 -4.08
C VAL A 388 -42.22 6.11 -4.72
N GLU A 389 -42.71 6.24 -5.96
CA GLU A 389 -43.20 5.11 -6.74
C GLU A 389 -42.07 4.11 -7.04
N SER A 390 -42.42 2.88 -7.44
CA SER A 390 -41.44 1.84 -7.77
C SER A 390 -40.50 2.31 -8.88
N TYR A 391 -39.19 2.26 -8.62
CA TYR A 391 -38.13 2.74 -9.53
C TYR A 391 -38.13 4.25 -9.84
N ALA A 392 -38.83 5.07 -9.05
CA ALA A 392 -38.72 6.53 -9.15
C ALA A 392 -37.55 7.08 -8.32
N SER A 393 -36.94 8.16 -8.80
CA SER A 393 -36.26 9.16 -7.96
C SER A 393 -37.26 10.23 -7.51
N TYR A 394 -36.99 10.86 -6.37
CA TYR A 394 -37.67 12.08 -5.95
C TYR A 394 -36.66 13.00 -5.27
N THR A 395 -36.49 14.20 -5.81
CA THR A 395 -35.56 15.21 -5.29
C THR A 395 -36.34 16.31 -4.58
N VAL A 396 -35.86 16.70 -3.40
CA VAL A 396 -36.40 17.78 -2.57
C VAL A 396 -35.42 18.96 -2.64
N ASP A 397 -35.90 20.12 -3.07
CA ASP A 397 -35.17 21.39 -2.98
C ASP A 397 -35.45 22.01 -1.60
N ILE A 398 -34.43 22.21 -0.76
CA ILE A 398 -34.65 22.64 0.61
C ILE A 398 -34.90 24.16 0.71
N GLU A 399 -34.63 24.92 -0.36
CA GLU A 399 -35.01 26.34 -0.48
C GLU A 399 -36.42 26.50 -1.08
N GLU A 400 -36.77 25.74 -2.13
CA GLU A 400 -38.08 25.87 -2.80
C GLU A 400 -39.22 25.03 -2.15
N ASP A 401 -38.96 23.79 -1.69
CA ASP A 401 -40.01 22.91 -1.14
C ASP A 401 -40.25 23.09 0.38
N ILE A 402 -39.28 23.65 1.13
CA ILE A 402 -39.27 23.63 2.61
C ILE A 402 -39.02 25.01 3.22
N VAL A 403 -39.83 25.38 4.22
CA VAL A 403 -39.72 26.68 4.91
C VAL A 403 -38.93 26.53 6.22
N LEU A 404 -37.60 26.38 6.11
CA LEU A 404 -36.69 26.33 7.28
C LEU A 404 -36.24 27.74 7.74
N GLY A 405 -36.23 28.72 6.84
CA GLY A 405 -35.82 30.11 7.09
C GLY A 405 -34.44 30.45 6.51
N ASP A 406 -34.28 31.71 6.12
CA ASP A 406 -33.29 32.22 5.15
C ASP A 406 -31.80 32.14 5.57
N ASP A 407 -31.50 31.65 6.77
CA ASP A 407 -30.16 31.44 7.34
C ASP A 407 -30.08 30.09 8.13
N PHE A 408 -30.90 29.07 7.78
CA PHE A 408 -30.96 27.83 8.55
C PHE A 408 -29.65 27.03 8.46
N ILE A 409 -29.15 26.60 9.63
CA ILE A 409 -28.05 25.65 9.75
C ILE A 409 -28.50 24.55 10.73
N GLY A 410 -28.27 23.28 10.35
CA GLY A 410 -28.70 22.14 11.15
C GLY A 410 -28.47 20.81 10.46
N THR A 411 -29.25 19.79 10.86
CA THR A 411 -29.19 18.41 10.35
C THR A 411 -30.49 18.02 9.62
N ALA A 412 -30.43 16.97 8.79
CA ALA A 412 -31.61 16.24 8.32
C ALA A 412 -31.47 14.74 8.57
N VAL A 413 -32.52 14.10 9.09
CA VAL A 413 -32.61 12.65 9.30
C VAL A 413 -33.61 12.06 8.32
N VAL A 414 -33.11 11.37 7.30
CA VAL A 414 -33.92 10.68 6.27
C VAL A 414 -34.34 9.31 6.81
N GLN A 415 -35.62 8.98 6.68
CA GLN A 415 -36.23 7.73 7.17
C GLN A 415 -37.03 7.11 6.02
N THR A 416 -36.89 5.80 5.80
CA THR A 416 -37.53 5.08 4.67
C THR A 416 -38.18 3.78 5.13
N ASP A 417 -39.33 3.42 4.54
CA ASP A 417 -40.01 2.14 4.79
C ASP A 417 -39.81 1.08 3.68
N GLY A 418 -38.88 1.35 2.75
CA GLY A 418 -38.49 0.47 1.64
C GLY A 418 -37.03 0.72 1.23
N LEU A 419 -36.43 -0.23 0.50
CA LEU A 419 -35.04 -0.16 0.03
C LEU A 419 -34.80 1.05 -0.90
N ALA A 420 -33.84 1.90 -0.54
CA ALA A 420 -33.57 3.16 -1.20
C ALA A 420 -32.08 3.47 -1.41
N THR A 421 -31.81 4.40 -2.33
CA THR A 421 -30.57 5.20 -2.33
C THR A 421 -30.94 6.63 -1.98
N ALA A 422 -30.30 7.23 -0.98
CA ALA A 422 -30.34 8.67 -0.75
C ALA A 422 -29.09 9.32 -1.33
N VAL A 423 -29.26 10.37 -2.14
CA VAL A 423 -28.19 11.19 -2.69
C VAL A 423 -28.38 12.61 -2.17
N VAL A 424 -27.45 13.05 -1.33
CA VAL A 424 -27.41 14.42 -0.80
C VAL A 424 -26.59 15.27 -1.75
N ASP A 425 -27.14 16.37 -2.24
CA ASP A 425 -26.38 17.43 -2.93
C ASP A 425 -26.09 18.54 -1.92
N ILE A 426 -24.83 18.60 -1.50
CA ILE A 426 -24.31 19.67 -0.64
C ILE A 426 -23.56 20.63 -1.56
N LEU A 427 -23.95 21.90 -1.62
CA LEU A 427 -23.18 22.93 -2.32
C LEU A 427 -21.84 23.19 -1.62
N ALA A 428 -20.86 22.37 -1.97
CA ALA A 428 -19.52 22.39 -1.43
C ALA A 428 -18.72 23.61 -1.90
N LYS A 429 -18.98 24.72 -1.21
CA LYS A 429 -17.86 25.44 -0.62
C LYS A 429 -17.28 24.61 0.52
N LYS A 430 -16.11 24.02 0.23
CA LYS A 430 -15.18 23.39 1.17
C LYS A 430 -15.67 22.06 1.80
N PRO A 431 -14.79 21.04 1.98
CA PRO A 431 -14.93 20.14 3.13
C PRO A 431 -14.89 21.00 4.41
N PRO A 432 -15.63 20.63 5.48
CA PRO A 432 -16.13 21.57 6.49
C PRO A 432 -15.07 22.54 7.00
N THR A 433 -15.43 23.84 6.97
CA THR A 433 -14.55 24.98 7.29
C THR A 433 -13.95 24.85 8.68
N CYS A 434 -12.72 24.31 8.75
CA CYS A 434 -11.79 24.34 9.88
C CYS A 434 -12.43 24.70 11.23
N PHE A 435 -13.23 23.80 11.79
CA PHE A 435 -13.89 24.10 13.06
C PHE A 435 -12.91 23.84 14.18
N ALA A 436 -12.69 24.83 15.02
CA ALA A 436 -11.83 24.70 16.19
C ALA A 436 -12.53 25.29 17.42
N THR A 437 -12.40 24.62 18.56
CA THR A 437 -12.94 25.11 19.84
C THR A 437 -11.92 24.92 20.96
N PRO A 438 -11.71 25.91 21.85
CA PRO A 438 -11.05 25.68 23.12
C PRO A 438 -11.80 24.62 23.95
N ASP A 439 -11.20 24.15 25.04
CA ASP A 439 -11.79 23.12 25.92
C ASP A 439 -13.07 23.55 26.70
N ASP A 440 -13.78 24.59 26.25
CA ASP A 440 -15.12 24.96 26.73
C ASP A 440 -16.26 24.26 25.94
N GLY A 441 -15.99 23.77 24.72
CA GLY A 441 -16.97 23.11 23.84
C GLY A 441 -18.17 23.99 23.43
N GLN A 442 -18.10 25.29 23.67
CA GLN A 442 -19.19 26.27 23.52
C GLN A 442 -18.82 27.40 22.56
N THR A 443 -17.52 27.73 22.46
CA THR A 443 -17.02 28.77 21.55
C THR A 443 -16.37 28.11 20.35
N ILE A 444 -17.14 27.91 19.28
CA ILE A 444 -16.65 27.35 18.00
C ILE A 444 -16.16 28.48 17.10
N TYR A 445 -14.98 28.30 16.52
CA TYR A 445 -14.32 29.18 15.56
C TYR A 445 -14.26 28.49 14.20
N ASN A 446 -14.37 29.27 13.12
CA ASN A 446 -14.35 28.76 11.74
C ASN A 446 -12.93 28.76 11.12
N ASN A 447 -11.91 28.93 11.95
CA ASN A 447 -10.51 28.65 11.62
C ASN A 447 -9.72 28.31 12.89
N LEU A 448 -8.63 27.56 12.74
CA LEU A 448 -7.78 27.09 13.83
C LEU A 448 -7.08 28.25 14.54
N GLN A 449 -6.52 29.20 13.79
CA GLN A 449 -5.64 30.23 14.36
C GLN A 449 -6.37 31.17 15.33
N ASP A 450 -7.63 31.53 15.06
CA ASP A 450 -8.44 32.35 15.97
C ASP A 450 -8.76 31.59 17.27
N ALA A 451 -9.02 30.28 17.21
CA ALA A 451 -9.16 29.45 18.40
C ALA A 451 -7.84 29.38 19.21
N LEU A 452 -6.69 29.20 18.55
CA LEU A 452 -5.36 29.24 19.20
C LEU A 452 -5.02 30.62 19.79
N GLN A 453 -5.52 31.71 19.20
CA GLN A 453 -5.37 33.07 19.74
C GLN A 453 -6.26 33.32 20.96
N ALA A 454 -7.47 32.76 20.99
CA ALA A 454 -8.39 32.88 22.12
C ALA A 454 -8.07 31.93 23.28
N ALA A 455 -7.51 30.75 22.98
CA ALA A 455 -7.15 29.72 23.95
C ALA A 455 -6.00 30.17 24.87
N PRO A 456 -6.14 30.08 26.21
CA PRO A 456 -5.04 30.34 27.13
C PRO A 456 -3.90 29.31 27.00
N SER A 457 -2.67 29.72 27.30
CA SER A 457 -1.52 28.80 27.37
C SER A 457 -1.79 27.66 28.34
N GLY A 458 -1.43 26.44 27.95
CA GLY A 458 -1.63 25.21 28.71
C GLY A 458 -3.03 24.58 28.57
N THR A 459 -3.85 25.03 27.61
CA THR A 459 -5.18 24.44 27.34
C THR A 459 -5.20 23.53 26.11
N THR A 460 -6.32 22.82 25.93
CA THR A 460 -6.63 22.03 24.74
C THR A 460 -7.44 22.86 23.75
N VAL A 461 -7.11 22.74 22.46
CA VAL A 461 -7.98 23.13 21.34
C VAL A 461 -8.33 21.88 20.56
N LYS A 462 -9.63 21.67 20.35
CA LYS A 462 -10.20 20.56 19.60
C LYS A 462 -10.49 21.02 18.18
N VAL A 463 -10.23 20.18 17.18
CA VAL A 463 -10.28 20.55 15.75
C VAL A 463 -11.08 19.50 14.96
N ALA A 464 -11.88 19.97 14.00
CA ALA A 464 -12.73 19.18 13.13
C ALA A 464 -12.68 19.70 11.69
N GLY A 465 -12.84 18.79 10.72
CA GLY A 465 -12.86 19.12 9.30
C GLY A 465 -11.47 19.43 8.73
N ILE A 466 -11.40 20.36 7.78
CA ILE A 466 -10.18 20.66 7.02
C ILE A 466 -9.79 22.13 7.18
N CYS A 467 -8.52 22.34 7.51
CA CYS A 467 -7.89 23.62 7.78
C CYS A 467 -6.86 23.95 6.71
N ASP A 468 -7.28 24.77 5.76
CA ASP A 468 -6.54 25.20 4.57
C ASP A 468 -6.41 26.73 4.45
N ASP A 469 -7.00 27.48 5.38
CA ASP A 469 -6.86 28.93 5.43
C ASP A 469 -5.47 29.29 5.98
N THR A 470 -4.62 29.86 5.13
CA THR A 470 -3.24 30.28 5.49
C THR A 470 -3.28 31.46 6.47
N ALA A 471 -3.37 31.16 7.77
CA ALA A 471 -3.67 32.15 8.80
C ALA A 471 -2.53 33.15 9.07
N TYR A 472 -1.30 32.84 8.65
CA TYR A 472 -0.17 33.77 8.68
C TYR A 472 0.51 33.88 7.32
N TYR A 473 0.83 35.12 6.89
CA TYR A 473 1.30 35.39 5.53
C TYR A 473 2.44 36.42 5.49
N ASP A 474 3.68 35.92 5.36
CA ASP A 474 4.89 36.73 5.12
C ASP A 474 5.76 36.08 4.02
N GLY A 475 5.16 35.84 2.86
CA GLY A 475 5.80 35.16 1.74
C GLY A 475 6.21 33.73 2.11
N ALA A 476 7.52 33.45 2.13
CA ALA A 476 8.09 32.12 2.36
C ALA A 476 7.91 31.58 3.80
N ASN A 477 7.51 32.43 4.76
CA ASN A 477 7.16 32.05 6.14
C ASN A 477 5.65 32.00 6.37
N SER A 478 4.85 31.71 5.33
CA SER A 478 3.42 31.46 5.47
C SER A 478 3.16 30.19 6.29
N SER A 479 2.01 30.12 6.99
CA SER A 479 1.57 28.87 7.63
C SER A 479 0.04 28.76 7.80
N VAL A 480 -0.47 27.52 7.89
CA VAL A 480 -1.87 27.25 8.29
C VAL A 480 -2.09 27.64 9.75
N PHE A 481 -1.11 27.36 10.63
CA PHE A 481 -1.07 27.97 11.96
C PHE A 481 0.35 28.22 12.48
N HIS A 482 0.48 29.29 13.28
CA HIS A 482 1.64 29.61 14.10
C HIS A 482 1.27 29.57 15.60
N LEU A 483 2.18 29.05 16.42
CA LEU A 483 2.05 28.95 17.87
C LEU A 483 3.36 29.30 18.61
N ASP A 484 3.22 30.07 19.69
CA ASP A 484 4.31 30.68 20.49
C ASP A 484 4.19 30.35 22.01
N ARG A 485 3.34 29.40 22.37
CA ARG A 485 2.93 29.11 23.76
C ARG A 485 2.57 27.63 23.94
N GLU A 486 2.47 27.17 25.19
CA GLU A 486 2.11 25.79 25.49
C GLU A 486 0.65 25.51 25.10
N MET A 487 0.38 24.41 24.40
CA MET A 487 -0.97 24.02 24.00
C MET A 487 -1.04 22.54 23.60
N THR A 488 -2.23 21.96 23.67
CA THR A 488 -2.54 20.66 23.04
C THR A 488 -3.56 20.89 21.93
N ILE A 489 -3.30 20.40 20.72
CA ILE A 489 -4.24 20.43 19.60
C ILE A 489 -4.64 18.99 19.28
N ILE A 490 -5.95 18.69 19.28
CA ILE A 490 -6.49 17.34 19.09
C ILE A 490 -7.50 17.35 17.95
N GLY A 491 -7.30 16.50 16.94
CA GLY A 491 -8.26 16.25 15.86
C GLY A 491 -9.16 15.04 16.13
N GLY A 492 -9.86 14.55 15.11
CA GLY A 492 -10.78 13.43 15.22
C GLY A 492 -12.18 13.81 15.73
N TYR A 493 -12.61 15.06 15.57
CA TYR A 493 -13.93 15.51 15.99
C TYR A 493 -14.85 15.77 14.78
N ASP A 494 -16.15 15.54 14.96
CA ASP A 494 -17.17 15.71 13.91
C ASP A 494 -17.63 17.17 13.71
N GLY A 495 -17.29 18.05 14.63
CA GLY A 495 -17.66 19.47 14.66
C GLY A 495 -18.88 19.81 15.55
N PHE A 496 -19.56 18.81 16.12
CA PHE A 496 -20.70 18.95 17.03
C PHE A 496 -20.44 18.33 18.41
N ASN A 497 -19.96 17.08 18.40
CA ASN A 497 -19.61 16.27 19.57
C ASN A 497 -18.13 16.46 19.90
N TRP A 498 -17.85 17.49 20.71
CA TRP A 498 -16.52 17.81 21.19
C TRP A 498 -16.07 16.99 22.43
N ASP A 499 -16.85 15.97 22.83
CA ASP A 499 -16.56 15.14 24.00
C ASP A 499 -15.72 13.89 23.67
N THR A 500 -15.78 13.38 22.43
CA THR A 500 -15.06 12.17 22.00
C THR A 500 -14.31 12.40 20.69
N SER A 501 -13.04 11.99 20.64
CA SER A 501 -12.20 12.03 19.42
C SER A 501 -12.15 10.64 18.79
N ASP A 502 -12.63 10.52 17.55
CA ASP A 502 -12.47 9.36 16.68
C ASP A 502 -11.81 9.81 15.34
N PRO A 503 -10.47 9.71 15.21
CA PRO A 503 -9.76 10.08 13.98
C PRO A 503 -10.04 9.18 12.78
N SER A 504 -10.75 8.06 12.97
CA SER A 504 -11.13 7.08 11.93
C SER A 504 -12.60 7.16 11.51
N GLN A 505 -13.34 8.11 12.07
CA GLN A 505 -14.64 8.53 11.56
C GLN A 505 -14.60 10.00 11.14
N PHE A 506 -13.74 10.81 11.76
CA PHE A 506 -13.63 12.25 11.54
C PHE A 506 -12.16 12.72 11.33
N PRO A 507 -11.44 12.17 10.33
CA PRO A 507 -10.05 12.54 10.06
C PRO A 507 -9.90 14.05 9.88
N THR A 508 -8.92 14.64 10.58
CA THR A 508 -8.71 16.09 10.64
C THR A 508 -7.44 16.45 9.88
N LEU A 509 -7.58 17.28 8.84
CA LEU A 509 -6.51 17.63 7.92
C LEU A 509 -6.13 19.11 8.06
N LEU A 510 -4.84 19.38 8.19
CA LEU A 510 -4.25 20.70 8.01
C LEU A 510 -3.50 20.68 6.66
N ASP A 511 -3.91 21.51 5.71
CA ASP A 511 -3.49 21.47 4.30
C ASP A 511 -2.94 22.83 3.87
N ALA A 512 -1.62 22.94 3.67
CA ALA A 512 -1.02 24.21 3.24
C ALA A 512 -1.20 24.51 1.75
N LYS A 513 -1.69 23.56 0.93
CA LYS A 513 -1.90 23.71 -0.52
C LYS A 513 -0.67 24.19 -1.30
N GLY A 514 0.53 23.87 -0.82
CA GLY A 514 1.80 24.36 -1.35
C GLY A 514 2.16 25.81 -0.95
N ASN A 515 1.56 26.36 0.11
CA ASN A 515 1.76 27.76 0.53
C ASN A 515 2.36 27.84 1.95
N GLY A 516 3.67 27.63 2.06
CA GLY A 516 4.41 27.74 3.32
C GLY A 516 4.38 26.47 4.17
N GLN A 517 4.64 26.63 5.47
CA GLN A 517 4.58 25.55 6.45
C GLN A 517 3.11 25.11 6.67
N VAL A 518 2.86 23.84 7.01
CA VAL A 518 1.55 23.50 7.59
C VAL A 518 1.49 24.03 9.02
N ALA A 519 2.47 23.66 9.85
CA ALA A 519 2.58 24.05 11.25
C ALA A 519 3.90 24.79 11.56
N ARG A 520 3.82 25.91 12.27
CA ARG A 520 4.99 26.64 12.78
C ARG A 520 4.95 26.81 14.30
N ILE A 521 6.01 26.38 14.98
CA ILE A 521 6.13 26.45 16.45
C ILE A 521 7.40 27.24 16.81
N SER A 522 7.28 28.53 17.13
CA SER A 522 8.42 29.43 17.43
C SER A 522 8.04 30.74 18.13
N ASP A 523 9.00 31.42 18.78
CA ASP A 523 8.80 32.74 19.44
C ASP A 523 8.69 33.91 18.45
N CYS A 524 9.06 33.65 17.19
CA CYS A 524 9.33 34.68 16.19
C CYS A 524 9.32 34.09 14.78
N VAL A 525 9.12 34.97 13.79
CA VAL A 525 9.03 34.64 12.35
C VAL A 525 10.34 34.99 11.61
N GLU A 526 10.95 36.13 11.91
CA GLU A 526 12.19 36.62 11.26
C GLU A 526 13.49 36.36 12.07
N CYS A 527 13.43 35.62 13.17
CA CYS A 527 14.53 35.55 14.14
C CYS A 527 15.66 34.56 13.80
N PHE A 528 16.20 34.61 12.58
CA PHE A 528 17.51 34.01 12.29
C PHE A 528 18.62 34.82 13.00
N LYS A 529 18.79 34.62 14.31
CA LYS A 529 19.66 35.41 15.20
C LYS A 529 21.14 35.03 15.01
N PRO A 530 21.98 35.82 14.30
CA PRO A 530 23.37 35.45 14.08
C PRO A 530 24.18 35.85 15.31
N ASN A 531 24.50 34.87 16.17
CA ASN A 531 25.29 35.02 17.40
C ASN A 531 24.62 35.84 18.53
N THR A 532 23.53 35.34 19.11
CA THR A 532 23.33 35.49 20.56
C THR A 532 24.07 34.38 21.31
N ALA A 533 24.52 34.65 22.54
CA ALA A 533 25.36 33.71 23.30
C ALA A 533 24.61 32.39 23.57
N PRO A 534 25.30 31.23 23.59
CA PRO A 534 24.64 29.93 23.70
C PRO A 534 23.77 29.86 24.96
N LEU A 535 22.50 29.52 24.75
CA LEU A 535 21.59 29.15 25.82
C LEU A 535 22.12 27.87 26.50
N ALA A 536 21.83 27.71 27.79
CA ALA A 536 22.29 26.54 28.51
C ALA A 536 21.55 25.29 27.97
N PRO A 537 22.23 24.15 27.75
CA PRO A 537 21.54 22.92 27.42
C PRO A 537 20.49 22.61 28.50
N ASN A 538 19.32 22.14 28.07
CA ASN A 538 18.09 21.94 28.85
C ASN A 538 17.22 23.20 29.09
N SER A 539 17.20 24.18 28.18
CA SER A 539 16.25 25.31 28.21
C SER A 539 15.10 25.17 27.20
N ILE A 540 14.44 24.01 27.13
CA ILE A 540 13.12 23.91 26.48
C ILE A 540 12.14 24.73 27.33
N ALA A 541 11.50 25.73 26.73
CA ALA A 541 10.68 26.72 27.42
C ALA A 541 9.17 26.55 27.15
N VAL A 542 8.82 25.89 26.04
CA VAL A 542 7.43 25.68 25.60
C VAL A 542 7.29 24.28 25.01
N THR A 543 6.25 23.54 25.42
CA THR A 543 5.85 22.27 24.77
C THR A 543 4.48 22.42 24.10
N VAL A 544 4.40 21.97 22.84
CA VAL A 544 3.17 21.88 22.04
C VAL A 544 2.91 20.42 21.73
N THR A 545 1.67 19.95 21.89
CA THR A 545 1.26 18.59 21.52
C THR A 545 0.28 18.62 20.36
N LEU A 546 0.54 17.88 19.30
CA LEU A 546 -0.40 17.60 18.20
C LEU A 546 -0.82 16.14 18.28
N LYS A 547 -2.12 15.87 18.20
CA LYS A 547 -2.68 14.52 18.33
C LYS A 547 -3.84 14.30 17.36
N ASN A 548 -3.92 13.13 16.73
CA ASN A 548 -5.06 12.74 15.88
C ASN A 548 -5.29 13.70 14.68
N ILE A 549 -4.22 14.22 14.08
CA ILE A 549 -4.25 15.26 13.03
C ILE A 549 -3.25 14.89 11.93
N ASN A 550 -3.61 15.15 10.67
CA ASN A 550 -2.73 15.02 9.51
C ASN A 550 -2.27 16.41 9.04
N LEU A 551 -0.99 16.55 8.69
CA LEU A 551 -0.38 17.77 8.13
C LEU A 551 0.09 17.46 6.71
N ASP A 552 -0.42 18.17 5.72
CA ASP A 552 -0.26 17.79 4.30
C ASP A 552 0.02 18.97 3.36
N PHE A 553 0.67 18.68 2.23
CA PHE A 553 1.01 19.63 1.15
C PHE A 553 1.73 20.91 1.61
N GLY A 554 2.63 20.80 2.58
CA GLY A 554 3.57 21.86 2.96
C GLY A 554 4.55 22.23 1.83
N SER A 555 4.95 23.49 1.74
CA SER A 555 6.00 23.96 0.81
C SER A 555 6.69 25.22 1.36
N ALA A 556 7.82 25.03 2.04
CA ALA A 556 8.59 26.08 2.71
C ALA A 556 10.10 25.97 2.42
N THR A 557 10.92 26.90 2.93
CA THR A 557 12.39 26.69 2.92
C THR A 557 12.81 25.64 3.96
N LEU A 558 12.22 25.70 5.16
CA LEU A 558 12.52 24.83 6.30
C LEU A 558 11.23 24.19 6.82
N GLY A 559 11.18 22.86 6.95
CA GLY A 559 10.08 22.18 7.64
C GLY A 559 8.75 22.32 6.91
N GLY A 560 8.61 21.70 5.74
CA GLY A 560 7.43 21.87 4.88
C GLY A 560 6.14 21.54 5.62
N GLY A 561 6.06 20.37 6.26
CA GLY A 561 4.99 20.02 7.18
C GLY A 561 5.07 20.81 8.49
N LEU A 562 6.18 20.66 9.22
CA LEU A 562 6.38 21.21 10.55
C LEU A 562 7.75 21.86 10.73
N TYR A 563 7.77 23.10 11.24
CA TYR A 563 8.97 23.77 11.74
C TYR A 563 8.90 23.97 13.26
N VAL A 564 9.96 23.57 13.97
CA VAL A 564 10.12 23.74 15.42
C VAL A 564 11.36 24.58 15.72
N GLY A 565 11.17 25.79 16.26
CA GLY A 565 12.23 26.77 16.50
C GLY A 565 12.93 26.66 17.86
N GLU A 566 14.03 27.40 18.04
CA GLU A 566 14.85 27.44 19.27
C GLU A 566 14.00 27.42 20.57
N THR A 567 14.31 26.50 21.50
CA THR A 567 13.65 26.33 22.82
C THR A 567 12.22 25.77 22.82
N TYR A 568 11.63 25.43 21.66
CA TYR A 568 10.33 24.76 21.58
C TYR A 568 10.46 23.24 21.52
N LYS A 569 9.41 22.54 21.97
CA LYS A 569 9.24 21.10 21.81
C LYS A 569 7.91 20.78 21.16
N ALA A 570 7.94 20.03 20.07
CA ALA A 570 6.77 19.35 19.51
C ALA A 570 6.62 17.95 20.13
N VAL A 571 5.38 17.53 20.39
CA VAL A 571 5.03 16.15 20.70
C VAL A 571 3.95 15.72 19.72
N LEU A 572 4.22 14.67 18.95
CA LEU A 572 3.35 14.14 17.91
C LEU A 572 2.86 12.75 18.36
N ASP A 573 1.55 12.53 18.34
CA ASP A 573 0.88 11.35 18.92
C ASP A 573 -0.27 10.91 18.00
N ASN A 574 -0.08 9.84 17.21
CA ASN A 574 -0.96 9.48 16.08
C ASN A 574 -1.18 10.69 15.13
N VAL A 575 -0.09 11.14 14.51
CA VAL A 575 -0.03 12.25 13.55
C VAL A 575 0.60 11.78 12.25
N ILE A 576 0.05 12.19 11.11
CA ILE A 576 0.66 11.97 9.79
C ILE A 576 1.22 13.29 9.28
N ILE A 577 2.45 13.29 8.76
CA ILE A 577 3.03 14.43 8.02
C ILE A 577 3.43 13.96 6.63
N SER A 578 2.75 14.47 5.60
CA SER A 578 2.85 13.94 4.25
C SER A 578 2.95 15.00 3.15
N ASN A 579 3.36 14.54 1.95
CA ASN A 579 3.39 15.25 0.67
C ASN A 579 4.04 16.65 0.72
N SER A 580 4.88 16.90 1.73
CA SER A 580 5.41 18.23 2.03
C SER A 580 6.82 18.39 1.47
N THR A 581 7.10 19.58 0.95
CA THR A 581 8.34 19.91 0.25
C THR A 581 9.13 21.00 0.99
N ALA A 582 10.45 20.87 1.05
CA ALA A 582 11.33 21.90 1.58
C ALA A 582 12.68 22.02 0.86
N GLU A 583 13.52 22.99 1.24
CA GLU A 583 14.96 22.88 1.02
C GLU A 583 15.58 21.93 2.07
N TYR A 584 15.20 22.11 3.33
CA TYR A 584 15.63 21.31 4.47
C TYR A 584 14.44 20.83 5.30
N GLY A 585 14.33 19.52 5.56
CA GLY A 585 13.22 18.96 6.34
C GLY A 585 11.91 19.03 5.56
N GLY A 586 11.70 18.15 4.57
CA GLY A 586 10.47 18.14 3.77
C GLY A 586 9.23 17.96 4.64
N GLY A 587 9.27 16.96 5.52
CA GLY A 587 8.28 16.77 6.59
C GLY A 587 8.54 17.69 7.79
N ILE A 588 9.64 17.48 8.52
CA ILE A 588 9.96 18.22 9.75
C ILE A 588 11.34 18.90 9.69
N TYR A 589 11.44 20.14 10.18
CA TYR A 589 12.71 20.80 10.51
C TYR A 589 12.75 21.20 11.99
N ILE A 590 13.81 20.78 12.70
CA ILE A 590 14.03 21.01 14.14
C ILE A 590 15.28 21.88 14.30
N GLU A 591 15.14 23.09 14.88
CA GLU A 591 16.25 24.00 15.13
C GLU A 591 17.18 23.58 16.29
N GLN A 592 18.32 24.26 16.39
CA GLN A 592 19.23 24.11 17.52
C GLN A 592 18.51 24.42 18.84
N PHE A 593 18.71 23.57 19.84
CA PHE A 593 18.02 23.63 21.14
C PHE A 593 16.49 23.50 21.09
N ALA A 594 15.90 23.11 19.94
CA ALA A 594 14.52 22.67 19.82
C ALA A 594 14.42 21.14 20.00
N ALA A 595 13.20 20.61 20.10
CA ALA A 595 12.95 19.17 20.19
C ALA A 595 11.68 18.69 19.47
N ALA A 596 11.65 17.43 19.04
CA ALA A 596 10.45 16.74 18.59
C ALA A 596 10.38 15.31 19.15
N ASP A 597 9.23 14.94 19.71
CA ASP A 597 8.92 13.58 20.17
C ASP A 597 7.82 12.97 19.30
N LEU A 598 8.15 11.96 18.50
CA LEU A 598 7.20 11.26 17.61
C LEU A 598 6.78 9.94 18.28
N ARG A 599 5.47 9.71 18.45
CA ARG A 599 4.94 8.57 19.21
C ARG A 599 3.69 7.96 18.57
N ASN A 600 3.41 6.70 18.93
CA ASN A 600 2.13 6.02 18.75
C ASN A 600 1.59 6.07 17.30
N ASN A 601 2.28 5.40 16.38
CA ASN A 601 2.00 5.45 14.94
C ASN A 601 2.00 6.88 14.37
N THR A 602 2.96 7.71 14.79
CA THR A 602 3.29 8.93 14.03
C THR A 602 4.01 8.50 12.75
N ILE A 603 3.62 9.08 11.61
CA ILE A 603 4.09 8.72 10.27
C ILE A 603 4.61 9.98 9.56
N ILE A 604 5.84 9.95 9.05
CA ILE A 604 6.36 10.99 8.14
C ILE A 604 6.64 10.32 6.80
N ALA A 605 5.82 10.58 5.78
CA ALA A 605 5.86 9.81 4.54
C ALA A 605 5.67 10.65 3.26
N ASN A 606 6.33 10.25 2.17
CA ASN A 606 6.24 10.90 0.85
C ASN A 606 6.66 12.39 0.83
N ASN A 607 7.50 12.83 1.78
CA ASN A 607 8.01 14.21 1.83
C ASN A 607 9.32 14.35 1.03
N THR A 608 9.58 15.55 0.53
CA THR A 608 10.72 15.83 -0.37
C THR A 608 11.56 17.01 0.14
N ALA A 609 12.88 16.85 0.21
CA ALA A 609 13.81 17.95 0.48
C ALA A 609 14.80 18.17 -0.66
N ASN A 610 14.86 19.39 -1.20
CA ASN A 610 15.77 19.73 -2.29
C ASN A 610 17.26 19.63 -1.90
N ILE A 611 17.59 19.72 -0.61
CA ILE A 611 18.98 19.69 -0.12
C ILE A 611 19.20 18.53 0.86
N GLN A 612 18.57 18.53 2.05
CA GLN A 612 18.86 17.56 3.11
C GLN A 612 17.63 17.27 3.98
N GLY A 613 17.47 16.01 4.44
CA GLY A 613 16.38 15.60 5.33
C GLY A 613 15.02 15.59 4.63
N GLY A 614 14.78 14.64 3.71
CA GLY A 614 13.50 14.55 2.99
C GLY A 614 12.32 14.36 3.92
N GLY A 615 12.42 13.42 4.85
CA GLY A 615 11.48 13.29 5.98
C GLY A 615 11.77 14.30 7.08
N ILE A 616 12.95 14.24 7.69
CA ILE A 616 13.32 15.05 8.86
C ILE A 616 14.72 15.65 8.71
N TYR A 617 14.86 16.94 9.02
CA TYR A 617 16.14 17.58 9.33
C TYR A 617 16.18 17.94 10.82
N ASN A 618 17.15 17.40 11.56
CA ASN A 618 17.33 17.63 12.98
C ASN A 618 18.66 18.34 13.28
N TYR A 619 18.58 19.56 13.82
CA TYR A 619 19.70 20.28 14.43
C TYR A 619 19.54 20.39 15.97
N GLY A 620 18.49 19.78 16.53
CA GLY A 620 18.14 19.78 17.95
C GLY A 620 18.07 18.36 18.52
N GLN A 621 16.96 18.06 19.20
CA GLN A 621 16.71 16.75 19.81
C GLN A 621 15.51 16.06 19.15
N LEU A 622 15.74 14.91 18.53
CA LEU A 622 14.69 14.03 18.03
C LEU A 622 14.57 12.81 18.95
N ALA A 623 13.36 12.51 19.41
CA ALA A 623 13.05 11.26 20.10
C ALA A 623 11.86 10.58 19.42
N THR A 624 11.94 9.28 19.20
CA THR A 624 10.92 8.55 18.43
C THR A 624 10.62 7.19 19.06
N GLN A 625 9.34 6.84 19.16
CA GLN A 625 8.90 5.57 19.74
C GLN A 625 7.66 5.02 19.01
N ASN A 626 7.64 3.72 18.71
CA ASN A 626 6.52 3.05 18.02
C ASN A 626 5.99 3.87 16.82
N SER A 627 6.87 4.30 15.93
CA SER A 627 6.55 5.24 14.85
C SER A 627 7.14 4.79 13.49
N TYR A 628 6.48 5.19 12.41
CA TYR A 628 6.90 4.93 11.03
C TYR A 628 7.54 6.22 10.52
N ILE A 629 8.72 6.49 11.10
CA ILE A 629 9.29 7.84 11.19
C ILE A 629 9.64 8.38 9.82
N ILE A 630 9.96 7.51 8.87
CA ILE A 630 10.44 7.89 7.55
C ILE A 630 10.09 6.77 6.58
N ASP A 631 9.02 6.95 5.81
CA ASP A 631 8.61 6.04 4.71
C ASP A 631 8.54 6.75 3.35
N ASN A 632 9.23 6.22 2.33
CA ASN A 632 9.23 6.76 0.96
C ASN A 632 9.57 8.26 0.84
N ASN A 633 10.36 8.82 1.77
CA ASN A 633 10.79 10.22 1.69
C ASN A 633 12.06 10.37 0.83
N VAL A 634 12.17 11.51 0.14
CA VAL A 634 13.17 11.71 -0.94
C VAL A 634 14.01 12.96 -0.69
N THR A 635 15.32 12.90 -0.97
CA THR A 635 16.17 14.09 -0.95
C THR A 635 17.14 14.23 -2.13
N GLY A 636 17.35 15.49 -2.55
CA GLY A 636 18.37 15.91 -3.51
C GLY A 636 19.82 15.86 -2.98
N GLY A 637 20.02 15.51 -1.71
CA GLY A 637 21.35 15.34 -1.10
C GLY A 637 21.39 14.22 -0.07
N HIS A 638 21.54 14.55 1.23
CA HIS A 638 21.78 13.59 2.31
C HIS A 638 20.58 13.44 3.25
N GLY A 639 20.32 12.23 3.78
CA GLY A 639 19.20 11.98 4.71
C GLY A 639 17.84 11.94 4.00
N GLY A 640 17.47 10.78 3.45
CA GLY A 640 16.23 10.60 2.69
C GLY A 640 14.92 10.75 3.49
N GLY A 641 14.61 9.97 4.51
CA GLY A 641 15.49 9.66 5.64
C GLY A 641 15.58 10.83 6.63
N LEU A 642 16.41 10.64 7.65
CA LEU A 642 16.73 11.62 8.68
C LEU A 642 18.10 12.21 8.38
N TYR A 643 18.19 13.54 8.32
CA TYR A 643 19.46 14.25 8.43
C TYR A 643 19.65 14.70 9.88
N ASN A 644 20.68 14.20 10.56
CA ASN A 644 21.04 14.57 11.93
C ASN A 644 22.35 15.37 11.91
N ASP A 645 22.25 16.67 12.21
CA ASP A 645 23.29 17.67 12.01
C ASP A 645 24.28 17.79 13.19
N ILE A 646 25.28 18.67 13.05
CA ILE A 646 26.33 18.90 14.05
C ILE A 646 25.78 19.18 15.45
N ASP A 647 26.31 18.46 16.45
CA ASP A 647 25.88 18.48 17.87
C ASP A 647 24.41 18.04 18.11
N ALA A 648 23.66 17.60 17.09
CA ALA A 648 22.29 17.13 17.23
C ALA A 648 22.20 15.71 17.82
N TYR A 649 21.08 15.41 18.48
CA TYR A 649 20.81 14.11 19.11
C TYR A 649 19.54 13.47 18.55
N ALA A 650 19.62 12.20 18.17
CA ALA A 650 18.49 11.39 17.74
C ALA A 650 18.38 10.09 18.58
N ASP A 651 17.19 9.84 19.12
CA ASP A 651 16.82 8.62 19.85
C ASP A 651 15.72 7.88 19.09
N ILE A 652 15.99 6.64 18.69
CA ILE A 652 15.10 5.85 17.83
C ILE A 652 14.78 4.52 18.50
N ALA A 653 13.55 4.38 18.98
CA ALA A 653 13.08 3.18 19.68
C ALA A 653 11.87 2.56 18.98
N ASP A 654 11.83 1.23 18.90
CA ASP A 654 10.65 0.44 18.50
C ASP A 654 10.04 0.84 17.11
N SER A 655 10.84 1.40 16.20
CA SER A 655 10.37 2.18 15.04
C SER A 655 10.95 1.72 13.68
N GLN A 656 10.45 2.31 12.58
CA GLN A 656 10.82 1.94 11.20
C GLN A 656 11.32 3.13 10.37
N LEU A 657 12.35 2.89 9.56
CA LEU A 657 12.95 3.79 8.57
C LEU A 657 13.01 3.04 7.22
N THR A 658 12.02 3.22 6.34
CA THR A 658 11.70 2.34 5.21
C THR A 658 11.67 3.04 3.85
N GLY A 659 12.22 2.41 2.81
CA GLY A 659 11.99 2.81 1.40
C GLY A 659 12.46 4.22 1.00
N ASN A 660 13.26 4.90 1.81
CA ASN A 660 13.65 6.30 1.58
C ASN A 660 14.78 6.41 0.55
N VAL A 661 14.87 7.56 -0.13
CA VAL A 661 15.80 7.79 -1.24
C VAL A 661 16.65 9.03 -1.02
N ALA A 662 17.97 8.91 -1.19
CA ALA A 662 18.91 10.02 -1.13
C ALA A 662 19.82 10.08 -2.37
N SER A 663 19.93 11.26 -2.97
CA SER A 663 20.78 11.49 -4.16
C SER A 663 22.28 11.50 -3.85
N ASP A 664 22.67 11.50 -2.57
CA ASP A 664 24.04 11.29 -2.09
C ASP A 664 24.10 10.15 -1.07
N ASN A 665 24.06 10.44 0.25
CA ASN A 665 24.43 9.51 1.32
C ASN A 665 23.35 9.41 2.41
N GLY A 666 23.28 8.26 3.09
CA GLY A 666 22.43 8.05 4.27
C GLY A 666 20.95 8.11 3.93
N ALA A 667 20.45 7.22 3.08
CA ALA A 667 19.08 7.33 2.58
C ALA A 667 18.03 7.04 3.67
N GLY A 668 18.27 6.09 4.57
CA GLY A 668 17.50 5.97 5.82
C GLY A 668 17.93 7.02 6.85
N LEU A 669 19.22 7.15 7.11
CA LEU A 669 19.78 8.09 8.08
C LEU A 669 21.17 8.60 7.67
N TYR A 670 21.37 9.91 7.74
CA TYR A 670 22.67 10.56 7.63
C TYR A 670 23.01 11.31 8.92
N GLY A 671 24.20 11.08 9.48
CA GLY A 671 24.69 11.74 10.69
C GLY A 671 26.01 12.47 10.46
N TYR A 672 26.06 13.77 10.73
CA TYR A 672 27.26 14.60 10.56
C TYR A 672 27.66 15.26 11.87
N SER A 673 28.79 14.85 12.46
CA SER A 673 29.23 15.30 13.79
C SER A 673 28.15 15.18 14.89
N ALA A 674 27.19 14.26 14.71
CA ALA A 674 25.96 14.13 15.49
C ALA A 674 25.99 12.89 16.40
N GLN A 675 25.03 12.74 17.32
CA GLN A 675 24.88 11.55 18.18
C GLN A 675 23.53 10.86 17.91
N ILE A 676 23.57 9.54 17.73
CA ILE A 676 22.44 8.71 17.29
C ILE A 676 22.38 7.45 18.15
N ASN A 677 21.23 7.18 18.77
CA ASN A 677 20.93 5.93 19.45
C ASN A 677 19.76 5.25 18.74
N ILE A 678 19.90 3.95 18.44
CA ILE A 678 18.87 3.15 17.76
C ILE A 678 18.66 1.85 18.53
N THR A 679 17.41 1.57 18.89
CA THR A 679 17.00 0.40 19.67
C THR A 679 15.76 -0.24 19.08
N ASN A 680 15.73 -1.57 19.02
CA ASN A 680 14.55 -2.37 18.68
C ASN A 680 13.90 -2.00 17.33
N SER A 681 14.66 -1.41 16.40
CA SER A 681 14.14 -0.72 15.21
C SER A 681 14.61 -1.38 13.90
N ASN A 682 13.98 -1.01 12.79
CA ASN A 682 14.27 -1.56 11.46
C ASN A 682 14.61 -0.43 10.48
N ILE A 683 15.75 -0.57 9.78
CA ILE A 683 16.22 0.36 8.73
C ILE A 683 16.28 -0.44 7.43
N MET A 684 15.31 -0.28 6.55
CA MET A 684 15.06 -1.22 5.46
C MET A 684 14.78 -0.57 4.11
N ASP A 685 15.19 -1.23 3.04
CA ASP A 685 14.82 -0.89 1.64
C ASP A 685 15.21 0.53 1.20
N ASN A 686 16.09 1.22 1.94
CA ASN A 686 16.50 2.59 1.64
C ASN A 686 17.61 2.61 0.56
N ILE A 687 17.54 3.58 -0.36
CA ILE A 687 18.38 3.66 -1.55
C ILE A 687 19.16 4.97 -1.57
N ALA A 688 20.48 4.90 -1.35
CA ALA A 688 21.40 6.01 -1.52
C ALA A 688 22.14 5.89 -2.87
N ASP A 689 22.37 7.01 -3.58
CA ASP A 689 23.21 6.93 -4.77
C ASP A 689 24.68 6.64 -4.44
N GLN A 690 25.20 7.29 -3.40
CA GLN A 690 26.60 7.18 -3.00
C GLN A 690 26.78 6.14 -1.88
N ASN A 691 26.79 6.54 -0.60
CA ASN A 691 27.17 5.64 0.50
C ASN A 691 26.14 5.60 1.63
N GLY A 692 25.98 4.45 2.30
CA GLY A 692 24.98 4.30 3.36
C GLY A 692 23.56 4.36 2.81
N GLY A 693 23.07 3.27 2.21
CA GLY A 693 21.65 3.13 1.90
C GLY A 693 20.83 3.22 3.19
N GLY A 694 21.15 2.37 4.17
CA GLY A 694 20.57 2.44 5.51
C GLY A 694 21.09 3.65 6.28
N VAL A 695 22.39 3.64 6.66
CA VAL A 695 23.00 4.65 7.53
C VAL A 695 24.34 5.16 6.97
N ALA A 696 24.59 6.46 7.04
CA ALA A 696 25.91 7.05 6.82
C ALA A 696 26.33 7.97 7.98
N LEU A 697 27.55 7.78 8.50
CA LEU A 697 28.13 8.55 9.60
C LEU A 697 29.42 9.25 9.16
N VAL A 698 29.49 10.56 9.35
CA VAL A 698 30.60 11.39 8.84
C VAL A 698 31.11 12.37 9.91
N ALA A 699 32.41 12.64 9.88
CA ALA A 699 33.07 13.73 10.61
C ALA A 699 32.87 13.70 12.13
N GLY A 700 33.07 12.53 12.75
CA GLY A 700 32.98 12.37 14.20
C GLY A 700 31.58 12.07 14.73
N ALA A 701 30.61 11.79 13.85
CA ALA A 701 29.32 11.26 14.27
C ALA A 701 29.45 9.94 15.05
N GLY A 702 28.54 9.73 16.02
CA GLY A 702 28.49 8.55 16.88
C GLY A 702 27.15 7.82 16.77
N LEU A 703 27.20 6.51 16.55
CA LEU A 703 26.05 5.60 16.56
C LEU A 703 26.18 4.57 17.70
N THR A 704 25.10 4.37 18.45
CA THR A 704 24.88 3.17 19.27
C THR A 704 23.65 2.45 18.75
N MET A 705 23.76 1.15 18.49
CA MET A 705 22.70 0.36 17.85
C MET A 705 22.51 -0.98 18.57
N THR A 706 21.31 -1.22 19.08
CA THR A 706 20.99 -2.41 19.90
C THR A 706 19.69 -3.08 19.44
N HIS A 707 19.64 -4.41 19.41
CA HIS A 707 18.44 -5.18 19.03
C HIS A 707 17.82 -4.79 17.68
N THR A 708 18.63 -4.24 16.75
CA THR A 708 18.19 -3.48 15.58
C THR A 708 18.59 -4.19 14.28
N ALA A 709 17.76 -4.05 13.23
CA ALA A 709 18.01 -4.64 11.92
C ALA A 709 18.26 -3.58 10.83
N VAL A 710 19.29 -3.81 10.01
CA VAL A 710 19.62 -3.01 8.82
C VAL A 710 19.57 -3.92 7.60
N VAL A 711 18.49 -3.85 6.82
CA VAL A 711 18.09 -4.91 5.87
C VAL A 711 17.82 -4.40 4.46
N ASN A 712 18.33 -5.08 3.43
CA ASN A 712 18.01 -4.84 2.00
C ASN A 712 18.21 -3.38 1.50
N ASN A 713 19.03 -2.58 2.19
CA ASN A 713 19.35 -1.23 1.77
C ASN A 713 20.38 -1.24 0.62
N GLN A 714 20.39 -0.20 -0.21
CA GLN A 714 21.17 -0.14 -1.44
C GLN A 714 22.05 1.11 -1.54
N ALA A 715 23.26 0.93 -2.05
CA ALA A 715 24.20 1.99 -2.45
C ALA A 715 24.54 1.82 -3.95
N THR A 716 23.90 2.58 -4.84
CA THR A 716 23.95 2.29 -6.29
C THR A 716 25.29 2.60 -6.96
N ASN A 717 26.04 3.58 -6.48
CA ASN A 717 27.34 3.99 -7.03
C ASN A 717 28.48 4.06 -5.98
N GLY A 718 28.23 3.71 -4.71
CA GLY A 718 29.24 3.72 -3.64
C GLY A 718 29.22 2.52 -2.69
N ALA A 719 29.51 2.77 -1.41
CA ALA A 719 29.94 1.79 -0.41
C ALA A 719 29.06 1.77 0.85
N GLY A 720 29.15 0.69 1.64
CA GLY A 720 28.49 0.60 2.95
C GLY A 720 26.96 0.62 2.84
N ALA A 721 26.37 -0.24 2.01
CA ALA A 721 24.93 -0.10 1.69
C ALA A 721 24.01 -0.26 2.91
N GLY A 722 24.36 -1.13 3.86
CA GLY A 722 23.75 -1.11 5.19
C GLY A 722 24.23 0.10 6.00
N ILE A 723 25.52 0.15 6.31
CA ILE A 723 26.15 1.23 7.10
C ILE A 723 27.46 1.71 6.46
N PHE A 724 27.65 3.01 6.33
CA PHE A 724 28.92 3.67 5.96
C PHE A 724 29.45 4.53 7.11
N THR A 725 30.76 4.50 7.37
CA THR A 725 31.40 5.36 8.39
C THR A 725 32.70 6.00 7.89
N GLU A 726 32.83 7.32 8.02
CA GLU A 726 34.06 8.09 7.73
C GLU A 726 34.43 9.03 8.89
N ASP A 727 35.62 8.82 9.48
CA ASP A 727 36.11 9.48 10.70
C ASP A 727 35.10 9.46 11.87
N SER A 728 34.30 8.38 11.99
CA SER A 728 33.14 8.27 12.87
C SER A 728 33.14 7.00 13.73
N THR A 729 32.32 6.95 14.79
CA THR A 729 32.22 5.79 15.69
C THR A 729 30.86 5.11 15.58
N ALA A 730 30.85 3.78 15.51
CA ALA A 730 29.63 2.97 15.54
C ALA A 730 29.80 1.77 16.48
N ASN A 731 28.84 1.57 17.38
CA ASN A 731 28.78 0.45 18.31
C ASN A 731 27.51 -0.35 18.02
N LEU A 732 27.63 -1.62 17.64
CA LEU A 732 26.52 -2.52 17.34
C LEU A 732 26.52 -3.69 18.33
N THR A 733 25.38 -3.90 19.00
CA THR A 733 25.18 -4.99 19.96
C THR A 733 23.88 -5.75 19.65
N ASN A 734 23.89 -7.09 19.66
CA ASN A 734 22.69 -7.92 19.40
C ASN A 734 21.90 -7.46 18.15
N SER A 735 22.57 -7.18 17.04
CA SER A 735 21.96 -6.54 15.87
C SER A 735 22.28 -7.28 14.58
N THR A 736 21.41 -7.17 13.57
CA THR A 736 21.58 -7.84 12.28
C THR A 736 21.75 -6.83 11.15
N VAL A 737 22.78 -7.02 10.32
CA VAL A 737 22.98 -6.27 9.06
C VAL A 737 22.94 -7.29 7.93
N SER A 738 21.85 -7.30 7.14
CA SER A 738 21.58 -8.39 6.19
C SER A 738 21.04 -7.95 4.83
N GLN A 739 21.38 -8.69 3.77
CA GLN A 739 20.89 -8.50 2.39
C GLN A 739 21.17 -7.12 1.75
N ASN A 740 22.00 -6.27 2.36
CA ASN A 740 22.31 -4.94 1.81
C ASN A 740 23.25 -5.04 0.58
N ILE A 741 23.08 -4.15 -0.41
CA ILE A 741 23.71 -4.25 -1.73
C ILE A 741 24.47 -2.95 -2.07
N ALA A 742 25.80 -3.01 -2.08
CA ALA A 742 26.67 -1.93 -2.55
C ALA A 742 27.27 -2.27 -3.93
N THR A 743 27.54 -1.29 -4.79
CA THR A 743 28.31 -1.54 -6.02
C THR A 743 29.82 -1.46 -5.81
N SER A 744 30.29 -0.77 -4.76
CA SER A 744 31.72 -0.59 -4.45
C SER A 744 32.24 -1.58 -3.38
N VAL A 745 32.27 -1.17 -2.11
CA VAL A 745 32.96 -1.88 -1.01
C VAL A 745 32.06 -1.94 0.22
N GLY A 746 32.08 -3.05 0.97
CA GLY A 746 31.31 -3.18 2.21
C GLY A 746 29.80 -3.22 1.95
N GLY A 747 29.26 -4.38 1.56
CA GLY A 747 27.82 -4.50 1.27
C GLY A 747 26.99 -4.25 2.52
N GLY A 748 27.34 -4.95 3.61
CA GLY A 748 26.77 -4.72 4.93
C GLY A 748 27.30 -3.44 5.55
N ILE A 749 28.61 -3.37 5.81
CA ILE A 749 29.26 -2.22 6.45
C ILE A 749 30.57 -1.83 5.74
N ALA A 750 30.73 -0.54 5.46
CA ALA A 750 32.00 0.04 5.00
C ALA A 750 32.56 1.02 6.03
N PHE A 751 33.87 0.94 6.27
CA PHE A 751 34.58 1.75 7.27
C PHE A 751 35.82 2.42 6.66
N ARG A 752 35.94 3.74 6.88
CA ARG A 752 36.88 4.61 6.17
C ARG A 752 37.57 5.60 7.09
N SER A 753 38.78 6.03 6.74
CA SER A 753 39.58 6.99 7.54
C SER A 753 39.67 6.52 9.02
N ASN A 754 39.72 7.42 10.00
CA ASN A 754 39.95 7.07 11.42
C ASN A 754 38.70 6.50 12.12
N SER A 755 37.78 5.87 11.40
CA SER A 755 36.54 5.32 11.97
C SER A 755 36.81 4.19 12.97
N LEU A 756 35.94 4.08 13.97
CA LEU A 756 35.94 3.03 14.99
C LEU A 756 34.61 2.27 14.98
N LEU A 757 34.65 1.02 14.54
CA LEU A 757 33.50 0.12 14.54
C LEU A 757 33.69 -0.94 15.62
N ASN A 758 32.75 -1.05 16.55
CA ASN A 758 32.74 -2.10 17.58
C ASN A 758 31.51 -2.98 17.35
N LEU A 759 31.75 -4.27 17.08
CA LEU A 759 30.71 -5.28 16.87
C LEU A 759 30.75 -6.27 18.04
N GLU A 760 29.64 -6.40 18.74
CA GLU A 760 29.45 -7.30 19.88
C GLU A 760 28.18 -8.12 19.65
N SER A 761 28.28 -9.46 19.72
CA SER A 761 27.11 -10.35 19.56
C SER A 761 26.23 -9.99 18.35
N THR A 762 26.85 -9.73 17.20
CA THR A 762 26.22 -9.09 16.03
C THR A 762 26.32 -9.98 14.80
N SER A 763 25.33 -9.95 13.91
CA SER A 763 25.24 -10.80 12.70
C SER A 763 25.32 -9.97 11.41
N ILE A 764 26.38 -10.17 10.61
CA ILE A 764 26.54 -9.55 9.28
C ILE A 764 26.42 -10.64 8.21
N VAL A 765 25.27 -10.72 7.54
CA VAL A 765 24.86 -11.92 6.79
C VAL A 765 24.30 -11.60 5.40
N SER A 766 24.67 -12.38 4.37
CA SER A 766 24.05 -12.31 3.04
C SER A 766 24.08 -10.95 2.31
N ASN A 767 24.96 -10.04 2.72
CA ASN A 767 25.16 -8.75 2.05
C ASN A 767 26.05 -8.92 0.79
N THR A 768 25.92 -8.01 -0.19
CA THR A 768 26.64 -8.08 -1.48
C THR A 768 27.41 -6.79 -1.80
N ALA A 769 28.65 -6.93 -2.32
CA ALA A 769 29.47 -5.83 -2.82
C ALA A 769 30.37 -6.23 -4.01
N SER A 770 31.17 -5.32 -4.57
CA SER A 770 32.30 -5.72 -5.42
C SER A 770 33.48 -6.27 -4.58
N TYR A 771 33.73 -5.70 -3.40
CA TYR A 771 34.74 -6.16 -2.44
C TYR A 771 34.20 -6.07 -1.01
N GLY A 772 34.44 -7.08 -0.17
CA GLY A 772 33.93 -7.07 1.20
C GLY A 772 32.40 -7.10 1.21
N GLY A 773 31.80 -8.23 0.84
CA GLY A 773 30.34 -8.39 0.82
C GLY A 773 29.73 -8.06 2.18
N GLY A 774 30.28 -8.60 3.26
CA GLY A 774 29.93 -8.23 4.64
C GLY A 774 30.56 -6.90 5.07
N LEU A 775 31.87 -6.92 5.29
CA LEU A 775 32.69 -5.80 5.80
C LEU A 775 33.75 -5.34 4.78
N GLY A 776 33.97 -4.03 4.62
CA GLY A 776 35.02 -3.55 3.70
C GLY A 776 35.64 -2.17 4.01
N ASP A 777 36.94 -2.04 3.72
CA ASP A 777 37.72 -0.80 3.76
C ASP A 777 37.85 -0.18 2.34
N PRO A 778 37.22 0.98 2.06
CA PRO A 778 37.32 1.67 0.77
C PRO A 778 38.70 2.27 0.48
N ASP A 779 39.49 2.62 1.48
CA ASP A 779 40.80 3.26 1.27
C ASP A 779 41.82 2.22 0.76
N LEU A 780 41.67 0.94 1.11
CA LEU A 780 42.41 -0.16 0.47
C LEU A 780 42.14 -0.29 -1.04
N PHE A 781 40.95 0.09 -1.53
CA PHE A 781 40.65 0.13 -2.96
C PHE A 781 41.43 1.25 -3.67
N LEU A 782 41.52 2.44 -3.05
CA LEU A 782 42.29 3.58 -3.56
C LEU A 782 43.79 3.27 -3.71
N THR A 783 44.36 2.38 -2.88
CA THR A 783 45.76 1.92 -3.03
C THR A 783 46.00 1.19 -4.36
N ARG A 784 45.02 0.43 -4.86
CA ARG A 784 45.13 -0.37 -6.10
C ARG A 784 44.76 0.41 -7.36
N ALA A 785 43.92 1.45 -7.24
CA ALA A 785 43.47 2.30 -8.35
C ALA A 785 44.54 3.25 -8.95
N ASN A 786 45.83 2.97 -8.73
CA ASN A 786 46.98 3.81 -9.16
C ASN A 786 46.93 5.28 -8.68
N ARG A 787 46.39 5.54 -7.47
CA ARG A 787 46.50 6.84 -6.78
C ARG A 787 47.42 6.81 -5.54
N PRO A 788 48.68 6.33 -5.63
CA PRO A 788 49.55 6.11 -4.48
C PRO A 788 49.95 7.37 -3.70
N ALA A 789 49.70 8.58 -4.24
CA ALA A 789 49.97 9.84 -3.56
C ALA A 789 48.88 10.23 -2.55
N GLU A 790 47.64 9.78 -2.76
CA GLU A 790 46.50 9.97 -1.85
C GLU A 790 46.47 8.82 -0.82
N ALA A 791 46.68 7.59 -1.30
CA ALA A 791 46.70 6.37 -0.48
C ALA A 791 47.76 6.34 0.65
N SER A 792 48.81 7.17 0.60
CA SER A 792 49.81 7.26 1.69
C SER A 792 49.43 8.21 2.83
N ALA A 793 48.28 8.89 2.75
CA ALA A 793 47.76 9.79 3.78
C ALA A 793 46.48 9.27 4.47
N LEU A 794 45.87 8.23 3.93
CA LEU A 794 44.67 7.59 4.47
C LEU A 794 45.07 6.54 5.50
N GLN A 795 44.45 6.58 6.68
CA GLN A 795 44.63 5.61 7.75
C GLN A 795 43.37 4.73 7.79
N SER A 796 43.54 3.41 7.66
CA SER A 796 42.46 2.42 7.79
C SER A 796 41.67 2.60 9.08
N GLY A 797 40.35 2.41 8.99
CA GLY A 797 39.49 2.33 10.17
C GLY A 797 39.85 1.12 11.04
N THR A 798 39.44 1.17 12.31
CA THR A 798 39.59 0.09 13.27
C THR A 798 38.25 -0.60 13.47
N VAL A 799 38.15 -1.88 13.10
CA VAL A 799 36.99 -2.73 13.42
C VAL A 799 37.39 -3.68 14.54
N ASN A 800 36.69 -3.63 15.66
CA ASN A 800 36.77 -4.63 16.74
C ASN A 800 35.59 -5.60 16.63
N ILE A 801 35.86 -6.90 16.72
CA ILE A 801 34.82 -7.95 16.69
C ILE A 801 34.92 -8.86 17.91
N HIS A 802 33.78 -9.08 18.58
CA HIS A 802 33.61 -10.00 19.71
C HIS A 802 32.23 -10.66 19.62
N ASN A 803 32.13 -11.97 19.92
CA ASN A 803 30.90 -12.77 19.77
C ASN A 803 30.19 -12.57 18.42
N THR A 804 30.89 -12.15 17.36
CA THR A 804 30.29 -11.62 16.13
C THR A 804 30.34 -12.65 15.00
N LEU A 805 29.24 -12.77 14.26
CA LEU A 805 29.03 -13.69 13.16
C LEU A 805 29.04 -12.93 11.83
N ILE A 806 29.94 -13.30 10.92
CA ILE A 806 30.05 -12.71 9.58
C ILE A 806 30.06 -13.87 8.58
N ALA A 807 28.95 -14.12 7.88
CA ALA A 807 28.81 -15.31 7.03
C ALA A 807 27.82 -15.16 5.87
N ASN A 808 27.97 -16.01 4.86
CA ASN A 808 27.10 -16.08 3.68
C ASN A 808 27.02 -14.79 2.85
N ASN A 809 27.89 -13.81 3.09
CA ASN A 809 28.00 -12.61 2.27
C ASN A 809 28.66 -12.94 0.91
N ASN A 810 28.70 -11.98 -0.01
CA ASN A 810 29.10 -12.22 -1.40
C ASN A 810 29.83 -11.02 -2.02
N ALA A 811 31.04 -11.23 -2.57
CA ALA A 811 31.79 -10.21 -3.27
C ALA A 811 32.03 -10.59 -4.74
N ILE A 812 31.66 -9.69 -5.67
CA ILE A 812 31.81 -9.92 -7.11
C ILE A 812 33.29 -10.10 -7.52
N SER A 813 34.23 -9.57 -6.73
CA SER A 813 35.68 -9.67 -6.99
C SER A 813 36.48 -10.45 -5.93
N VAL A 814 36.50 -9.99 -4.67
CA VAL A 814 37.39 -10.52 -3.60
C VAL A 814 36.81 -10.19 -2.22
N GLY A 815 36.88 -11.14 -1.27
CA GLY A 815 36.52 -10.96 0.13
C GLY A 815 35.02 -10.99 0.35
N ASP A 816 34.45 -12.18 0.47
CA ASP A 816 33.00 -12.36 0.56
C ASP A 816 32.48 -11.84 1.90
N ASP A 817 33.00 -12.35 3.01
CA ASP A 817 32.66 -11.87 4.36
C ASP A 817 33.42 -10.59 4.73
N CYS A 818 34.70 -10.44 4.34
CA CYS A 818 35.49 -9.24 4.64
C CYS A 818 36.58 -8.89 3.60
N TYR A 819 36.81 -7.58 3.43
CA TYR A 819 37.95 -7.00 2.70
C TYR A 819 38.60 -5.88 3.54
N GLY A 820 39.57 -6.23 4.38
CA GLY A 820 40.19 -5.28 5.31
C GLY A 820 40.91 -5.94 6.48
N THR A 821 41.31 -5.15 7.48
CA THR A 821 41.86 -5.66 8.74
C THR A 821 40.81 -5.61 9.84
N LEU A 822 40.54 -6.75 10.49
CA LEU A 822 39.63 -6.86 11.63
C LEU A 822 40.43 -7.21 12.88
N ASN A 823 40.22 -6.48 13.98
CA ASN A 823 40.81 -6.78 15.28
C ASN A 823 39.86 -7.70 16.06
N SER A 824 40.18 -8.98 16.08
CA SER A 824 39.41 -9.97 16.85
C SER A 824 39.71 -9.83 18.34
N LEU A 825 38.66 -9.74 19.16
CA LEU A 825 38.72 -9.84 20.61
C LEU A 825 38.43 -11.28 21.09
N ASP A 826 38.46 -12.24 20.15
CA ASP A 826 38.13 -13.65 20.24
C ASP A 826 36.63 -14.00 20.17
N TYR A 827 36.32 -15.31 20.07
CA TYR A 827 34.96 -15.87 19.99
C TYR A 827 34.08 -15.38 18.83
N ASN A 828 34.67 -15.12 17.65
CA ASN A 828 33.94 -14.74 16.44
C ASN A 828 33.74 -15.93 15.48
N LEU A 829 32.81 -15.81 14.52
CA LEU A 829 32.65 -16.76 13.42
C LEU A 829 32.71 -16.03 12.08
N ILE A 830 33.60 -16.48 11.19
CA ILE A 830 33.73 -15.97 9.82
C ILE A 830 33.54 -17.11 8.81
N GLY A 831 32.60 -16.93 7.89
CA GLY A 831 32.12 -17.96 6.96
C GLY A 831 33.18 -18.44 5.96
N ASP A 832 33.77 -17.51 5.21
CA ASP A 832 34.93 -17.73 4.34
C ASP A 832 36.05 -16.72 4.62
N ASP A 833 37.30 -17.20 4.52
CA ASP A 833 38.49 -16.35 4.43
C ASP A 833 39.27 -16.71 3.17
N ASN A 834 38.87 -16.11 2.04
CA ASN A 834 39.63 -16.15 0.80
C ASN A 834 40.91 -15.29 0.81
N ALA A 835 41.54 -15.12 1.98
CA ALA A 835 42.73 -14.33 2.26
C ALA A 835 42.58 -12.82 2.01
N ALA A 836 41.34 -12.34 2.04
CA ALA A 836 40.95 -10.92 2.00
C ALA A 836 40.70 -10.32 3.39
N CYS A 837 40.41 -11.18 4.37
CA CYS A 837 40.24 -10.83 5.77
C CYS A 837 41.59 -10.92 6.49
N VAL A 838 42.10 -9.79 6.99
CA VAL A 838 43.32 -9.79 7.82
C VAL A 838 42.92 -9.76 9.29
N LEU A 839 42.93 -10.92 9.94
CA LEU A 839 42.64 -11.00 11.37
C LEU A 839 43.86 -10.61 12.22
N ALA A 840 43.67 -9.59 13.06
CA ALA A 840 44.56 -9.18 14.14
C ALA A 840 43.92 -9.51 15.51
N GLY A 841 44.63 -9.22 16.60
CA GLY A 841 44.13 -9.42 17.96
C GLY A 841 44.25 -10.86 18.47
N GLN A 842 43.22 -11.36 19.15
CA GLN A 842 43.13 -12.70 19.72
C GLN A 842 42.13 -13.56 18.92
N THR A 843 42.54 -14.78 18.57
CA THR A 843 41.80 -15.68 17.66
C THR A 843 41.86 -17.15 18.12
N THR A 844 41.84 -17.39 19.44
CA THR A 844 41.99 -18.74 20.03
C THR A 844 40.75 -19.61 19.82
N HIS A 845 39.58 -18.98 19.90
CA HIS A 845 38.25 -19.57 19.77
C HIS A 845 37.52 -19.06 18.51
N THR A 846 38.04 -18.00 17.89
CA THR A 846 37.54 -17.46 16.61
C THR A 846 37.58 -18.51 15.50
N GLN A 847 36.41 -18.81 14.94
CA GLN A 847 36.20 -19.79 13.89
C GLN A 847 36.25 -19.11 12.52
N VAL A 848 36.93 -19.73 11.55
CA VAL A 848 37.17 -19.15 10.23
C VAL A 848 37.08 -20.24 9.16
N GLY A 849 36.37 -19.98 8.06
CA GLY A 849 36.18 -20.95 6.98
C GLY A 849 35.16 -22.04 7.34
N VAL A 850 34.16 -21.71 8.15
CA VAL A 850 33.13 -22.63 8.65
C VAL A 850 31.73 -22.17 8.22
N VAL A 851 30.91 -23.10 7.73
CA VAL A 851 29.53 -22.79 7.33
C VAL A 851 28.70 -22.50 8.57
N ALA A 852 28.19 -21.27 8.67
CA ALA A 852 27.49 -20.77 9.86
C ALA A 852 26.17 -21.48 10.18
N GLY A 853 25.54 -22.19 9.24
CA GLY A 853 24.30 -22.94 9.47
C GLY A 853 23.13 -22.04 9.88
N LEU A 854 22.76 -21.11 9.00
CA LEU A 854 21.72 -20.11 9.25
C LEU A 854 20.44 -20.46 8.50
N ASP A 855 19.29 -20.18 9.12
CA ASP A 855 18.00 -20.14 8.44
C ASP A 855 17.76 -18.79 7.74
N PRO A 856 16.72 -18.68 6.88
CA PRO A 856 16.39 -17.42 6.19
C PRO A 856 16.17 -16.25 7.15
N LEU A 857 16.31 -15.02 6.64
CA LEU A 857 16.00 -13.83 7.42
C LEU A 857 14.49 -13.84 7.75
N GLN A 858 14.16 -13.71 9.04
CA GLN A 858 12.77 -13.67 9.50
C GLN A 858 12.57 -12.57 10.55
N PHE A 859 11.33 -12.10 10.68
CA PHE A 859 10.97 -11.10 11.67
C PHE A 859 10.76 -11.74 13.05
N ALA A 860 11.50 -11.30 14.07
CA ALA A 860 11.50 -11.90 15.41
C ALA A 860 10.84 -11.01 16.48
N GLY A 861 9.60 -10.56 16.22
CA GLY A 861 8.76 -9.82 17.17
C GLY A 861 9.01 -8.31 17.26
N PHE A 862 10.27 -7.87 17.13
CA PHE A 862 10.63 -6.45 17.02
C PHE A 862 11.43 -6.12 15.76
N THR A 863 12.39 -6.97 15.41
CA THR A 863 13.31 -6.72 14.29
C THR A 863 13.67 -8.00 13.53
N PHE A 864 14.23 -7.85 12.33
CA PHE A 864 14.64 -8.99 11.48
C PHE A 864 15.99 -9.60 11.90
N LEU A 865 16.08 -10.93 11.97
CA LEU A 865 17.31 -11.67 12.27
C LEU A 865 17.40 -13.00 11.51
N HIS A 866 18.58 -13.62 11.55
CA HIS A 866 18.82 -14.99 11.07
C HIS A 866 18.91 -15.96 12.25
N PRO A 867 18.01 -16.96 12.36
CA PRO A 867 18.12 -18.02 13.35
C PRO A 867 19.31 -18.95 13.06
N LEU A 868 19.84 -19.56 14.11
CA LEU A 868 20.85 -20.61 14.00
C LEU A 868 20.16 -21.98 13.89
N GLN A 869 20.57 -22.78 12.91
CA GLN A 869 20.07 -24.15 12.73
C GLN A 869 20.64 -25.08 13.82
N ASN A 870 19.93 -26.16 14.18
CA ASN A 870 20.27 -27.11 15.26
C ASN A 870 21.66 -27.82 15.16
N ASN A 871 22.49 -27.51 14.16
CA ASN A 871 23.88 -28.00 14.05
C ASN A 871 24.85 -26.85 13.67
N SER A 872 24.45 -25.59 13.90
CA SER A 872 25.28 -24.42 13.66
C SER A 872 26.51 -24.45 14.59
N PRO A 873 27.72 -24.21 14.07
CA PRO A 873 28.92 -24.08 14.89
C PRO A 873 28.98 -22.77 15.70
N ALA A 874 27.99 -21.89 15.58
CA ALA A 874 27.83 -20.72 16.45
C ALA A 874 27.19 -21.04 17.82
N ILE A 875 26.55 -22.20 17.96
CA ILE A 875 25.79 -22.60 19.16
C ILE A 875 26.73 -22.98 20.31
N ASP A 876 26.43 -22.52 21.53
CA ASP A 876 27.22 -22.69 22.76
C ASP A 876 28.69 -22.21 22.62
N ALA A 877 28.98 -21.31 21.66
CA ALA A 877 30.35 -21.03 21.18
C ALA A 877 30.89 -19.61 21.43
N GLY A 878 30.09 -18.72 22.03
CA GLY A 878 30.48 -17.36 22.42
C GLY A 878 31.32 -17.30 23.70
N ASP A 879 31.75 -16.09 24.06
CA ASP A 879 32.57 -15.82 25.25
C ASP A 879 31.74 -15.88 26.54
N PRO A 880 31.93 -16.89 27.41
CA PRO A 880 31.08 -17.12 28.58
C PRO A 880 31.21 -16.03 29.66
N ASP A 881 32.33 -15.29 29.68
CA ASP A 881 32.57 -14.18 30.62
C ASP A 881 32.01 -12.83 30.08
N ALA A 882 31.51 -12.80 28.84
CA ALA A 882 31.08 -11.58 28.14
C ALA A 882 29.82 -11.78 27.26
N CYS A 883 28.91 -12.67 27.68
CA CYS A 883 27.57 -12.80 27.10
C CYS A 883 26.68 -11.59 27.46
N PRO A 884 26.01 -10.92 26.48
CA PRO A 884 24.92 -10.01 26.78
C PRO A 884 23.76 -10.74 27.46
N ALA A 885 23.01 -10.05 28.32
CA ALA A 885 21.95 -10.68 29.11
C ALA A 885 20.75 -11.17 28.28
N LEU A 886 20.57 -10.64 27.06
CA LEU A 886 19.51 -10.99 26.10
C LEU A 886 20.10 -11.14 24.68
N ASP A 887 19.35 -11.73 23.75
CA ASP A 887 19.60 -11.73 22.30
C ASP A 887 18.77 -10.65 21.56
N GLN A 888 18.86 -10.58 20.23
CA GLN A 888 18.06 -9.66 19.40
C GLN A 888 16.54 -9.90 19.49
N SER A 889 16.12 -11.13 19.84
CA SER A 889 14.71 -11.50 20.03
C SER A 889 14.24 -11.51 21.48
N PHE A 890 15.01 -10.87 22.38
CA PHE A 890 14.73 -10.72 23.82
C PHE A 890 14.66 -12.04 24.61
N TYR A 891 15.27 -13.12 24.11
CA TYR A 891 15.52 -14.32 24.93
C TYR A 891 16.76 -14.13 25.78
N ALA A 892 16.74 -14.67 26.99
CA ALA A 892 17.90 -14.65 27.87
C ALA A 892 19.00 -15.55 27.31
N ARG A 893 20.25 -15.11 27.41
CA ARG A 893 21.40 -15.96 27.11
C ARG A 893 21.82 -16.71 28.37
N GLU A 894 21.87 -18.04 28.32
CA GLU A 894 21.77 -18.88 29.52
C GLU A 894 23.11 -19.41 30.06
N ASP A 895 23.17 -19.54 31.39
CA ASP A 895 24.17 -20.26 32.23
C ASP A 895 25.68 -20.16 31.86
N GLY A 896 26.07 -19.18 31.03
CA GLY A 896 27.43 -18.97 30.57
C GLY A 896 27.82 -19.81 29.34
N LEU A 897 26.89 -20.02 28.40
CA LEU A 897 27.15 -20.62 27.07
C LEU A 897 26.35 -19.88 25.98
N CYS A 898 26.60 -18.58 25.79
CA CYS A 898 25.93 -17.83 24.73
C CYS A 898 26.40 -18.22 23.32
N ASP A 899 25.55 -17.94 22.33
CA ASP A 899 25.83 -18.14 20.92
C ASP A 899 26.62 -17.00 20.29
N ILE A 900 27.34 -17.30 19.20
CA ILE A 900 28.01 -16.29 18.36
C ILE A 900 26.98 -15.65 17.42
N GLY A 901 26.83 -14.33 17.49
CA GLY A 901 25.93 -13.53 16.66
C GLY A 901 24.73 -12.97 17.43
N ALA A 902 23.78 -12.42 16.70
CA ALA A 902 22.65 -11.66 17.26
C ALA A 902 21.52 -12.51 17.85
N TYR A 903 21.53 -13.83 17.65
CA TYR A 903 20.48 -14.76 18.08
C TYR A 903 21.00 -15.72 19.16
N GLU A 904 20.10 -16.29 19.97
CA GLU A 904 20.38 -17.40 20.89
C GLU A 904 19.49 -18.61 20.57
N ALA A 905 20.10 -19.75 20.24
CA ALA A 905 19.41 -21.00 19.96
C ALA A 905 19.10 -21.77 21.25
N ARG A 906 17.82 -22.13 21.45
CA ARG A 906 17.38 -22.81 22.67
C ARG A 906 17.70 -24.31 22.61
N THR A 907 18.82 -24.71 23.20
CA THR A 907 19.25 -26.11 23.29
C THR A 907 18.56 -26.90 24.41
N SER A 908 18.09 -26.23 25.47
CA SER A 908 17.17 -26.80 26.47
C SER A 908 16.43 -25.72 27.27
N SER A 909 15.15 -25.93 27.60
CA SER A 909 14.35 -24.96 28.35
C SER A 909 14.62 -24.93 29.87
N PRO A 910 14.82 -23.76 30.49
CA PRO A 910 15.12 -23.63 31.92
C PRO A 910 13.89 -23.81 32.81
N THR A 911 13.82 -24.88 33.60
CA THR A 911 12.66 -25.15 34.47
C THR A 911 12.69 -24.35 35.79
N THR A 912 12.77 -23.02 35.75
CA THR A 912 12.85 -22.13 36.93
C THR A 912 11.66 -21.16 37.02
N CYS A 913 10.50 -21.72 37.38
CA CYS A 913 9.27 -20.98 37.62
C CYS A 913 9.20 -20.51 39.08
N TYR A 914 8.91 -19.24 39.32
CA TYR A 914 8.56 -18.72 40.64
C TYR A 914 7.32 -17.82 40.54
N ALA A 915 6.36 -18.00 41.44
CA ALA A 915 5.14 -17.20 41.48
C ALA A 915 4.71 -16.88 42.92
N THR A 916 4.07 -15.72 43.14
CA THR A 916 3.55 -15.31 44.45
C THR A 916 2.26 -14.49 44.29
N PRO A 917 1.26 -14.66 45.18
CA PRO A 917 0.20 -13.68 45.37
C PRO A 917 0.75 -12.29 45.76
N ASP A 918 -0.11 -11.27 45.72
CA ASP A 918 0.20 -9.83 45.82
C ASP A 918 1.26 -9.42 46.86
N ASP A 919 1.30 -10.08 48.02
CA ASP A 919 2.12 -9.71 49.17
C ASP A 919 3.62 -10.03 49.04
N GLY A 920 4.00 -10.88 48.07
CA GLY A 920 5.39 -11.31 47.88
C GLY A 920 5.95 -12.18 49.02
N ALA A 921 5.13 -12.64 49.96
CA ALA A 921 5.56 -13.34 51.17
C ALA A 921 5.51 -14.87 51.03
N THR A 922 4.72 -15.40 50.09
CA THR A 922 4.57 -16.85 49.85
C THR A 922 4.91 -17.18 48.39
N VAL A 923 6.18 -17.49 48.15
CA VAL A 923 6.67 -17.88 46.81
C VAL A 923 6.48 -19.39 46.57
N TYR A 924 5.75 -19.72 45.52
CA TYR A 924 5.52 -21.05 44.98
C TYR A 924 6.49 -21.33 43.82
N GLN A 925 6.79 -22.62 43.59
CA GLN A 925 7.62 -23.10 42.46
C GLN A 925 6.80 -23.69 41.30
N LYS A 926 5.47 -23.74 41.45
CA LYS A 926 4.52 -24.04 40.38
C LYS A 926 3.55 -22.88 40.26
N LEU A 927 3.31 -22.40 39.04
CA LEU A 927 2.40 -21.29 38.79
C LEU A 927 0.97 -21.60 39.27
N GLN A 928 0.46 -22.80 38.98
CA GLN A 928 -0.88 -23.18 39.40
C GLN A 928 -1.08 -23.13 40.91
N ASP A 929 -0.08 -23.52 41.72
CA ASP A 929 -0.18 -23.45 43.18
C ASP A 929 -0.33 -22.00 43.69
N ALA A 930 0.23 -21.02 42.97
CA ALA A 930 0.04 -19.59 43.27
C ALA A 930 -1.34 -19.09 42.79
N ILE A 931 -1.82 -19.57 41.64
CA ILE A 931 -3.19 -19.27 41.14
C ILE A 931 -4.24 -19.78 42.13
N ASP A 932 -4.17 -21.06 42.52
CA ASP A 932 -5.08 -21.74 43.45
C ASP A 932 -5.12 -21.10 44.86
N ASN A 933 -4.15 -20.25 45.20
CA ASN A 933 -4.04 -19.55 46.49
C ASN A 933 -4.17 -18.02 46.39
N THR A 934 -4.43 -17.47 45.21
CA THR A 934 -4.74 -16.03 45.03
C THR A 934 -6.24 -15.80 45.15
N ALA A 935 -6.63 -14.79 45.93
CA ALA A 935 -8.04 -14.40 46.05
C ALA A 935 -8.49 -13.63 44.80
N SER A 936 -9.75 -13.80 44.41
CA SER A 936 -10.32 -13.02 43.30
C SER A 936 -10.21 -11.51 43.54
N GLY A 937 -9.75 -10.78 42.53
CA GLY A 937 -9.31 -9.39 42.58
C GLY A 937 -7.80 -9.21 42.79
N GLY A 938 -7.04 -10.28 43.05
CA GLY A 938 -5.60 -10.23 43.32
C GLY A 938 -4.70 -10.52 42.11
N THR A 939 -3.40 -10.32 42.33
CA THR A 939 -2.32 -10.50 41.33
C THR A 939 -1.45 -11.70 41.69
N VAL A 940 -1.26 -12.62 40.74
CA VAL A 940 -0.16 -13.58 40.75
C VAL A 940 1.03 -12.93 40.03
N LYS A 941 2.06 -12.60 40.80
CA LYS A 941 3.33 -12.07 40.29
C LYS A 941 4.24 -13.22 39.92
N ILE A 942 4.82 -13.19 38.72
CA ILE A 942 5.56 -14.31 38.13
C ILE A 942 6.98 -13.86 37.76
N ALA A 943 7.95 -14.75 37.98
CA ALA A 943 9.36 -14.56 37.64
C ALA A 943 9.93 -15.83 36.99
N GLY A 944 10.73 -15.67 35.94
CA GLY A 944 11.42 -16.75 35.24
C GLY A 944 10.55 -17.47 34.20
N TYR A 945 10.77 -18.78 34.07
CA TYR A 945 10.22 -19.60 32.99
C TYR A 945 9.39 -20.75 33.56
N CYS A 946 8.16 -20.89 33.07
CA CYS A 946 7.14 -21.77 33.63
C CYS A 946 6.58 -22.75 32.60
N SER A 947 6.98 -24.02 32.71
CA SER A 947 6.42 -25.17 31.97
C SER A 947 5.74 -26.22 32.86
N GLY A 948 5.41 -25.84 34.11
CA GLY A 948 4.85 -26.74 35.12
C GLY A 948 3.36 -27.04 34.92
N LEU A 949 3.03 -27.96 34.02
CA LEU A 949 1.66 -28.29 33.62
C LEU A 949 0.69 -28.68 34.76
N THR A 950 -0.58 -28.35 34.55
CA THR A 950 -1.78 -28.83 35.23
C THR A 950 -2.78 -29.37 34.19
N THR A 951 -3.99 -29.76 34.60
CA THR A 951 -5.07 -30.17 33.68
C THR A 951 -6.33 -29.31 33.86
N ASP A 952 -6.95 -28.90 32.75
CA ASP A 952 -8.22 -28.16 32.74
C ASP A 952 -9.46 -29.03 33.02
N SER A 953 -10.65 -28.42 32.97
CA SER A 953 -11.96 -29.06 33.17
C SER A 953 -12.25 -30.23 32.22
N MET A 954 -11.66 -30.21 31.03
CA MET A 954 -11.82 -31.20 29.96
C MET A 954 -10.75 -32.31 30.04
N GLY A 955 -9.73 -32.14 30.89
CA GLY A 955 -8.59 -33.04 31.00
C GLY A 955 -7.46 -32.73 30.01
N THR A 956 -7.48 -31.57 29.34
CA THR A 956 -6.37 -31.07 28.54
C THR A 956 -5.27 -30.56 29.47
N ASN A 957 -4.01 -30.80 29.12
CA ASN A 957 -2.89 -30.16 29.82
C ASN A 957 -2.89 -28.64 29.58
N THR A 958 -2.53 -27.85 30.59
CA THR A 958 -2.26 -26.40 30.46
C THR A 958 -1.20 -25.93 31.46
N VAL A 959 -0.44 -24.86 31.17
CA VAL A 959 0.52 -24.27 32.13
C VAL A 959 -0.22 -23.51 33.24
N ALA A 960 -1.28 -22.77 32.88
CA ALA A 960 -2.14 -22.04 33.80
C ALA A 960 -3.63 -22.34 33.53
N TYR A 961 -4.38 -22.65 34.58
CA TYR A 961 -5.83 -22.80 34.56
C TYR A 961 -6.46 -21.78 35.52
N ILE A 962 -7.30 -20.89 34.99
CA ILE A 962 -7.85 -19.74 35.70
C ILE A 962 -9.38 -19.88 35.78
N THR A 963 -9.91 -19.90 37.00
CA THR A 963 -11.35 -20.03 37.32
C THR A 963 -11.95 -18.84 38.06
N ASP A 964 -11.14 -17.83 38.36
CA ASP A 964 -11.46 -16.68 39.20
C ASP A 964 -10.95 -15.40 38.54
N ALA A 965 -11.56 -14.25 38.82
CA ALA A 965 -11.04 -12.97 38.35
C ALA A 965 -9.71 -12.66 39.04
N ILE A 966 -8.59 -12.79 38.34
CA ILE A 966 -7.22 -12.52 38.81
C ILE A 966 -6.37 -11.90 37.70
N THR A 967 -5.25 -11.30 38.08
CA THR A 967 -4.20 -10.87 37.16
C THR A 967 -3.01 -11.83 37.22
N LEU A 968 -2.48 -12.28 36.09
CA LEU A 968 -1.15 -12.88 35.98
C LEU A 968 -0.19 -11.81 35.44
N GLU A 969 0.86 -11.47 36.18
CA GLU A 969 1.78 -10.37 35.83
C GLU A 969 3.25 -10.83 35.90
N GLY A 970 3.95 -10.75 34.77
CA GLY A 970 5.39 -11.01 34.67
C GLY A 970 6.28 -9.78 34.89
N GLY A 971 7.60 -9.98 34.76
CA GLY A 971 8.63 -8.94 34.89
C GLY A 971 9.33 -8.88 36.25
N TYR A 972 9.07 -9.83 37.14
CA TYR A 972 9.63 -9.85 38.50
C TYR A 972 10.88 -10.71 38.62
N THR A 973 11.57 -10.63 39.76
CA THR A 973 12.61 -11.59 40.16
C THR A 973 12.33 -12.15 41.55
N THR A 974 12.96 -13.27 41.91
CA THR A 974 12.86 -13.84 43.27
C THR A 974 13.35 -12.89 44.37
N THR A 975 14.07 -11.82 44.03
CA THR A 975 14.57 -10.79 44.95
C THR A 975 13.77 -9.48 44.88
N ASN A 976 12.91 -9.28 43.88
CA ASN A 976 12.06 -8.10 43.72
C ASN A 976 10.67 -8.47 43.19
N TRP A 977 9.69 -8.48 44.10
CA TRP A 977 8.25 -8.67 43.84
C TRP A 977 7.46 -7.36 43.97
N LEU A 978 8.13 -6.20 43.92
CA LEU A 978 7.55 -4.87 44.16
C LEU A 978 7.45 -4.01 42.89
N VAL A 979 8.37 -4.18 41.95
CA VAL A 979 8.42 -3.42 40.69
C VAL A 979 8.69 -4.40 39.55
N PRO A 980 7.74 -4.61 38.61
CA PRO A 980 8.00 -5.37 37.40
C PRO A 980 8.87 -4.57 36.43
N LEU A 981 9.83 -5.26 35.80
CA LEU A 981 10.73 -4.72 34.77
C LEU A 981 10.71 -5.71 33.58
N PRO A 982 9.62 -5.75 32.78
CA PRO A 982 9.36 -6.82 31.80
C PRO A 982 10.46 -6.97 30.75
N LEU A 983 11.06 -5.87 30.30
CA LEU A 983 12.15 -5.86 29.31
C LEU A 983 13.51 -6.33 29.88
N GLN A 984 13.64 -6.51 31.20
CA GLN A 984 14.85 -7.00 31.86
C GLN A 984 14.66 -8.39 32.47
N ASN A 985 13.45 -8.71 32.91
CA ASN A 985 13.09 -9.97 33.56
C ASN A 985 11.98 -10.67 32.76
N VAL A 986 12.24 -10.95 31.48
CA VAL A 986 11.27 -11.57 30.56
C VAL A 986 10.72 -12.84 31.20
N THR A 987 9.39 -12.92 31.30
CA THR A 987 8.69 -13.98 32.04
C THR A 987 7.85 -14.80 31.07
N THR A 988 8.12 -16.11 31.02
CA THR A 988 7.61 -16.98 29.96
C THR A 988 6.75 -18.10 30.54
N LEU A 989 5.55 -18.28 29.98
CA LEU A 989 4.74 -19.49 30.14
C LEU A 989 4.88 -20.31 28.86
N ASP A 990 5.39 -21.53 28.98
CA ASP A 990 5.75 -22.38 27.85
C ASP A 990 5.12 -23.76 28.03
N ALA A 991 4.29 -24.18 27.08
CA ALA A 991 3.61 -25.47 27.17
C ALA A 991 4.45 -26.66 26.68
N ASP A 992 5.65 -26.43 26.12
CA ASP A 992 6.58 -27.47 25.63
C ASP A 992 5.92 -28.45 24.66
N GLU A 993 5.06 -27.96 23.74
CA GLU A 993 4.20 -28.75 22.83
C GLU A 993 3.27 -29.78 23.53
N ASN A 994 3.12 -29.72 24.85
CA ASN A 994 2.46 -30.74 25.67
C ASN A 994 1.08 -30.31 26.20
N GLY A 995 0.48 -29.23 25.69
CA GLY A 995 -0.85 -28.74 26.08
C GLY A 995 -1.10 -27.31 25.65
N ARG A 996 -2.10 -26.65 26.26
CA ARG A 996 -2.32 -25.21 26.13
C ARG A 996 -1.36 -24.40 27.00
N VAL A 997 -1.16 -23.12 26.72
CA VAL A 997 -0.41 -22.25 27.67
C VAL A 997 -1.34 -21.76 28.78
N VAL A 998 -2.51 -21.21 28.43
CA VAL A 998 -3.49 -20.68 29.38
C VAL A 998 -4.90 -21.16 29.05
N VAL A 999 -5.67 -21.53 30.08
CA VAL A 999 -7.11 -21.77 29.99
C VAL A 999 -7.82 -20.85 30.98
N ALA A 1000 -8.76 -20.03 30.50
CA ALA A 1000 -9.62 -19.20 31.31
C ALA A 1000 -11.09 -19.63 31.10
N GLU A 1001 -11.66 -20.32 32.08
CA GLU A 1001 -13.04 -20.80 32.08
C GLU A 1001 -13.69 -20.55 33.43
N ILE A 1002 -14.90 -19.99 33.42
CA ILE A 1002 -15.71 -19.84 34.64
C ILE A 1002 -17.04 -20.55 34.46
N SER A 1003 -17.05 -21.81 34.91
CA SER A 1003 -18.12 -22.79 34.67
C SER A 1003 -19.50 -22.39 35.24
N GLY A 1004 -20.28 -21.64 34.45
CA GLY A 1004 -21.50 -20.95 34.93
C GLY A 1004 -22.83 -21.29 34.22
N GLY A 1005 -22.84 -21.98 33.06
CA GLY A 1005 -24.06 -21.99 32.22
C GLY A 1005 -24.16 -23.10 31.18
N GLY A 1006 -24.33 -24.35 31.61
CA GLY A 1006 -24.56 -25.50 30.72
C GLY A 1006 -25.90 -25.50 29.98
N GLY A 1007 -26.03 -24.68 28.93
CA GLY A 1007 -26.89 -24.94 27.77
C GLY A 1007 -28.07 -24.00 27.50
N ARG A 1008 -28.32 -23.82 26.18
CA ARG A 1008 -29.52 -23.29 25.49
C ARG A 1008 -29.64 -21.76 25.32
N PHE A 1009 -29.46 -21.34 24.07
CA PHE A 1009 -29.98 -20.12 23.42
C PHE A 1009 -31.23 -19.50 24.10
N LEU A 1010 -31.07 -18.29 24.67
CA LEU A 1010 -31.99 -17.16 24.59
C LEU A 1010 -31.17 -15.84 24.78
N PRO A 1011 -31.58 -14.71 24.18
CA PRO A 1011 -30.76 -13.49 24.15
C PRO A 1011 -30.99 -12.51 25.33
N ALA A 1012 -30.13 -11.50 25.39
CA ALA A 1012 -30.29 -10.20 26.08
C ALA A 1012 -30.18 -10.14 27.62
N ALA A 1013 -29.01 -10.49 28.15
CA ALA A 1013 -28.32 -9.77 29.25
C ALA A 1013 -26.87 -10.28 29.37
N PRO A 1014 -25.84 -9.42 29.60
CA PRO A 1014 -24.47 -9.88 29.79
C PRO A 1014 -24.29 -10.61 31.13
N VAL A 1015 -23.37 -11.57 31.17
CA VAL A 1015 -22.97 -12.35 32.36
C VAL A 1015 -21.47 -12.14 32.66
N ASN A 1016 -20.87 -11.11 32.04
CA ASN A 1016 -19.45 -11.04 31.70
C ASN A 1016 -18.59 -10.31 32.75
N ASP A 1017 -19.04 -10.24 34.00
CA ASP A 1017 -18.48 -9.37 35.06
C ASP A 1017 -17.23 -9.95 35.77
N VAL A 1018 -16.51 -10.90 35.15
CA VAL A 1018 -15.35 -11.57 35.76
C VAL A 1018 -14.07 -11.26 34.97
N PRO A 1019 -13.28 -10.25 35.38
CA PRO A 1019 -12.07 -9.84 34.69
C PRO A 1019 -10.87 -10.77 34.98
N VAL A 1020 -10.31 -11.35 33.93
CA VAL A 1020 -9.01 -12.03 33.94
C VAL A 1020 -8.02 -11.16 33.17
N THR A 1021 -6.85 -10.87 33.74
CA THR A 1021 -5.81 -10.08 33.06
C THR A 1021 -4.52 -10.88 32.92
N LEU A 1022 -3.93 -10.90 31.73
CA LEU A 1022 -2.55 -11.38 31.50
C LEU A 1022 -1.71 -10.15 31.10
N ARG A 1023 -0.60 -9.92 31.80
CA ARG A 1023 0.30 -8.78 31.54
C ARG A 1023 1.77 -9.17 31.64
N ASN A 1024 2.64 -8.57 30.80
CA ASN A 1024 4.10 -8.72 30.87
C ASN A 1024 4.57 -10.18 30.69
N LEU A 1025 3.89 -10.96 29.84
CA LEU A 1025 4.13 -12.39 29.67
C LEU A 1025 4.40 -12.77 28.22
N VAL A 1026 5.32 -13.72 28.03
CA VAL A 1026 5.46 -14.49 26.80
C VAL A 1026 4.67 -15.78 26.96
N LEU A 1027 3.78 -16.10 26.02
CA LEU A 1027 2.93 -17.29 26.00
C LEU A 1027 3.28 -18.11 24.76
N THR A 1028 4.00 -19.22 24.91
CA THR A 1028 4.67 -19.89 23.78
C THR A 1028 4.51 -21.41 23.74
N ASN A 1029 4.63 -21.96 22.53
CA ASN A 1029 4.69 -23.40 22.22
C ASN A 1029 3.49 -24.22 22.74
N GLY A 1030 2.32 -23.60 22.90
CA GLY A 1030 1.05 -24.30 23.06
C GLY A 1030 0.78 -25.24 21.89
N TYR A 1031 0.40 -26.49 22.14
CA TYR A 1031 -0.05 -27.42 21.11
C TYR A 1031 -1.34 -28.14 21.52
N SER A 1032 -2.45 -27.76 20.89
CA SER A 1032 -3.76 -28.37 21.13
C SER A 1032 -4.14 -29.37 20.03
N THR A 1033 -4.19 -30.65 20.38
CA THR A 1033 -4.48 -31.78 19.47
C THR A 1033 -5.94 -32.26 19.50
N SER A 1034 -6.79 -31.66 20.34
CA SER A 1034 -8.15 -32.14 20.60
C SER A 1034 -9.20 -31.05 20.85
N GLY A 1035 -8.89 -29.79 20.50
CA GLY A 1035 -9.77 -28.64 20.69
C GLY A 1035 -9.06 -27.32 20.42
N ASP A 1036 -9.75 -26.22 20.65
CA ASP A 1036 -9.37 -24.89 20.17
C ASP A 1036 -8.42 -24.16 21.14
N GLY A 1037 -7.83 -23.04 20.70
CA GLY A 1037 -6.98 -22.20 21.54
C GLY A 1037 -5.66 -22.86 21.89
N GLY A 1038 -4.70 -22.85 20.96
CA GLY A 1038 -3.38 -23.45 21.16
C GLY A 1038 -2.61 -22.78 22.30
N GLY A 1039 -2.50 -21.45 22.25
CA GLY A 1039 -1.94 -20.62 23.33
C GLY A 1039 -2.93 -20.42 24.46
N ILE A 1040 -4.04 -19.74 24.17
CA ILE A 1040 -5.08 -19.36 25.13
C ILE A 1040 -6.44 -19.94 24.70
N PHE A 1041 -7.18 -20.53 25.63
CA PHE A 1041 -8.61 -20.85 25.46
C PHE A 1041 -9.46 -20.04 26.45
N ALA A 1042 -10.40 -19.22 25.97
CA ALA A 1042 -11.18 -18.29 26.80
C ALA A 1042 -12.70 -18.45 26.61
N THR A 1043 -13.41 -18.87 27.67
CA THR A 1043 -14.88 -19.04 27.69
C THR A 1043 -15.51 -18.45 28.95
N ALA A 1044 -16.61 -17.71 28.80
CA ALA A 1044 -17.36 -17.05 29.87
C ALA A 1044 -16.52 -16.11 30.78
N VAL A 1045 -15.57 -15.38 30.18
CA VAL A 1045 -14.68 -14.43 30.88
C VAL A 1045 -14.60 -13.08 30.17
N ASN A 1046 -14.17 -12.05 30.89
CA ASN A 1046 -13.68 -10.80 30.31
C ASN A 1046 -12.14 -10.82 30.39
N LEU A 1047 -11.47 -11.11 29.28
CA LEU A 1047 -10.02 -11.31 29.21
C LEU A 1047 -9.32 -10.05 28.71
N THR A 1048 -8.40 -9.51 29.50
CA THR A 1048 -7.47 -8.45 29.09
C THR A 1048 -6.07 -9.02 28.84
N LEU A 1049 -5.51 -8.76 27.66
CA LEU A 1049 -4.11 -9.01 27.32
C LEU A 1049 -3.41 -7.66 27.19
N ASP A 1050 -2.46 -7.37 28.07
CA ASP A 1050 -1.77 -6.08 28.12
C ASP A 1050 -0.25 -6.27 28.12
N THR A 1051 0.43 -5.87 27.05
CA THR A 1051 1.89 -6.11 26.90
C THR A 1051 2.23 -7.62 26.99
N VAL A 1052 1.57 -8.42 26.15
CA VAL A 1052 1.71 -9.89 26.07
C VAL A 1052 2.23 -10.30 24.69
N LEU A 1053 3.13 -11.29 24.65
CA LEU A 1053 3.66 -11.89 23.42
C LEU A 1053 3.14 -13.33 23.28
N VAL A 1054 2.16 -13.54 22.40
CA VAL A 1054 1.55 -14.85 22.12
C VAL A 1054 2.20 -15.42 20.86
N GLN A 1055 3.00 -16.48 20.98
CA GLN A 1055 3.87 -16.92 19.88
C GLN A 1055 4.06 -18.43 19.72
N ASN A 1056 4.36 -18.90 18.51
CA ASN A 1056 4.62 -20.32 18.20
C ASN A 1056 3.49 -21.29 18.62
N ASN A 1057 2.29 -20.80 18.94
CA ASN A 1057 1.22 -21.64 19.46
C ASN A 1057 0.44 -22.27 18.30
N THR A 1058 0.21 -23.57 18.40
CA THR A 1058 -0.29 -24.43 17.33
C THR A 1058 -1.59 -25.10 17.77
N THR A 1059 -2.60 -25.11 16.90
CA THR A 1059 -3.85 -25.85 17.14
C THR A 1059 -4.23 -26.70 15.93
N SER A 1060 -4.77 -27.88 16.23
CA SER A 1060 -5.43 -28.76 15.25
C SER A 1060 -6.80 -28.25 14.80
N SER A 1061 -7.34 -27.21 15.44
CA SER A 1061 -8.68 -26.68 15.23
C SER A 1061 -8.65 -25.14 15.05
N TYR A 1062 -9.41 -24.38 15.83
CA TYR A 1062 -9.52 -22.92 15.74
C TYR A 1062 -8.61 -22.19 16.73
N GLY A 1063 -8.09 -21.01 16.34
CA GLY A 1063 -7.38 -20.09 17.24
C GLY A 1063 -6.00 -20.60 17.67
N GLY A 1064 -4.97 -20.38 16.86
CA GLY A 1064 -3.60 -20.83 17.18
C GLY A 1064 -3.06 -20.19 18.45
N GLY A 1065 -3.05 -18.85 18.50
CA GLY A 1065 -2.69 -18.08 19.69
C GLY A 1065 -3.81 -17.99 20.73
N LEU A 1066 -5.06 -17.75 20.31
CA LEU A 1066 -6.22 -17.55 21.19
C LEU A 1066 -7.53 -18.03 20.52
N TYR A 1067 -8.40 -18.68 21.30
CA TYR A 1067 -9.79 -18.96 20.94
C TYR A 1067 -10.77 -18.21 21.87
N ILE A 1068 -11.80 -17.60 21.27
CA ILE A 1068 -12.79 -16.75 21.94
C ILE A 1068 -14.22 -17.31 21.76
N ASP A 1069 -14.76 -17.96 22.79
CA ASP A 1069 -16.18 -18.38 22.76
C ASP A 1069 -17.16 -17.18 22.69
N SER A 1070 -18.35 -17.46 22.16
CA SER A 1070 -19.53 -16.59 22.07
C SER A 1070 -19.94 -15.86 23.37
N THR A 1071 -19.54 -16.36 24.54
CA THR A 1071 -19.82 -15.72 25.85
C THR A 1071 -18.65 -14.87 26.37
N THR A 1072 -17.54 -14.79 25.64
CA THR A 1072 -16.30 -14.11 26.04
C THR A 1072 -16.21 -12.69 25.47
N THR A 1073 -15.61 -11.80 26.24
CA THR A 1073 -15.15 -10.48 25.77
C THR A 1073 -13.63 -10.43 25.92
N VAL A 1074 -12.90 -10.00 24.88
CA VAL A 1074 -11.44 -9.86 24.91
C VAL A 1074 -11.02 -8.44 24.55
N THR A 1075 -10.10 -7.89 25.34
CA THR A 1075 -9.39 -6.64 25.05
C THR A 1075 -7.89 -6.93 24.93
N VAL A 1076 -7.26 -6.49 23.85
CA VAL A 1076 -5.83 -6.69 23.56
C VAL A 1076 -5.16 -5.33 23.41
N THR A 1077 -4.15 -5.02 24.23
CA THR A 1077 -3.39 -3.76 24.19
C THR A 1077 -1.89 -4.00 24.22
N ASN A 1078 -1.11 -3.21 23.46
CA ASN A 1078 0.35 -3.25 23.44
C ASN A 1078 0.97 -4.65 23.19
N SER A 1079 0.22 -5.56 22.56
CA SER A 1079 0.51 -7.00 22.55
C SER A 1079 0.88 -7.48 21.14
N THR A 1080 1.60 -8.59 21.06
CA THR A 1080 2.03 -9.17 19.78
C THR A 1080 1.60 -10.63 19.68
N PHE A 1081 0.90 -10.97 18.60
CA PHE A 1081 0.63 -12.34 18.20
C PHE A 1081 1.52 -12.68 17.01
N ARG A 1082 2.46 -13.63 17.15
CA ARG A 1082 3.36 -14.00 16.05
C ARG A 1082 3.57 -15.49 15.85
N ASP A 1083 3.77 -15.90 14.60
CA ASP A 1083 4.18 -17.26 14.24
C ASP A 1083 3.26 -18.37 14.80
N ASN A 1084 1.99 -18.04 15.11
CA ASN A 1084 0.98 -18.99 15.60
C ASN A 1084 0.28 -19.68 14.42
N TYR A 1085 -0.14 -20.94 14.61
CA TYR A 1085 -0.71 -21.78 13.57
C TYR A 1085 -2.08 -22.36 13.93
N ALA A 1086 -3.05 -22.23 13.03
CA ALA A 1086 -4.35 -22.90 13.12
C ALA A 1086 -4.59 -23.83 11.92
N SER A 1087 -4.93 -25.09 12.21
CA SER A 1087 -5.24 -26.07 11.17
C SER A 1087 -6.61 -25.86 10.50
N ALA A 1088 -7.49 -25.05 11.11
CA ALA A 1088 -8.68 -24.48 10.50
C ALA A 1088 -8.51 -22.96 10.30
N ASP A 1089 -9.22 -22.14 11.08
CA ASP A 1089 -9.32 -20.69 10.96
C ASP A 1089 -8.67 -19.95 12.14
N GLY A 1090 -8.21 -18.72 11.91
CA GLY A 1090 -7.68 -17.83 12.95
C GLY A 1090 -6.29 -18.25 13.45
N GLY A 1091 -5.25 -18.04 12.64
CA GLY A 1091 -3.88 -18.45 12.96
C GLY A 1091 -3.37 -17.82 14.27
N ALA A 1092 -3.65 -16.54 14.50
CA ALA A 1092 -3.47 -15.89 15.80
C ALA A 1092 -4.71 -16.01 16.69
N ILE A 1093 -5.87 -15.53 16.21
CA ILE A 1093 -7.11 -15.46 16.98
C ILE A 1093 -8.26 -15.99 16.14
N GLU A 1094 -9.07 -16.89 16.72
CA GLU A 1094 -10.41 -17.19 16.23
C GLU A 1094 -11.44 -16.80 17.29
N GLY A 1095 -12.64 -16.36 16.85
CA GLY A 1095 -13.69 -16.02 17.79
C GLY A 1095 -15.13 -16.00 17.30
N PHE A 1096 -16.01 -16.21 18.27
CA PHE A 1096 -17.46 -15.98 18.22
C PHE A 1096 -17.92 -14.94 19.26
N GLY A 1097 -17.04 -14.51 20.18
CA GLY A 1097 -17.30 -13.46 21.18
C GLY A 1097 -16.96 -12.06 20.67
N TYR A 1098 -16.80 -11.10 21.60
CA TYR A 1098 -16.40 -9.72 21.31
C TYR A 1098 -14.87 -9.56 21.39
N LEU A 1099 -14.26 -8.90 20.41
CA LEU A 1099 -12.82 -8.59 20.38
C LEU A 1099 -12.56 -7.10 20.14
N ALA A 1100 -11.85 -6.46 21.07
CA ALA A 1100 -11.23 -5.16 20.90
C ALA A 1100 -9.69 -5.30 20.87
N VAL A 1101 -9.02 -4.72 19.87
CA VAL A 1101 -7.56 -4.73 19.72
C VAL A 1101 -7.06 -3.30 19.55
N ARG A 1102 -6.05 -2.92 20.34
CA ARG A 1102 -5.41 -1.61 20.31
C ARG A 1102 -3.89 -1.72 20.32
N ASP A 1103 -3.20 -0.87 19.56
CA ASP A 1103 -1.74 -0.67 19.64
C ASP A 1103 -0.92 -1.98 19.57
N SER A 1104 -1.33 -2.94 18.74
CA SER A 1104 -0.89 -4.34 18.80
C SER A 1104 -0.43 -4.87 17.44
N LYS A 1105 0.34 -5.96 17.43
CA LYS A 1105 0.97 -6.51 16.21
C LYS A 1105 0.55 -7.96 15.94
N PHE A 1106 0.37 -8.31 14.67
CA PHE A 1106 -0.03 -9.65 14.19
C PHE A 1106 0.89 -10.05 13.04
N MET A 1107 1.76 -11.04 13.26
CA MET A 1107 2.97 -11.22 12.45
C MET A 1107 3.20 -12.69 12.07
N ASN A 1108 3.32 -13.02 10.79
CA ASN A 1108 3.61 -14.38 10.29
C ASN A 1108 2.62 -15.49 10.72
N ASN A 1109 1.46 -15.15 11.30
CA ASN A 1109 0.51 -16.16 11.76
C ASN A 1109 -0.12 -16.88 10.55
N THR A 1110 -0.38 -18.17 10.69
CA THR A 1110 -0.83 -19.02 9.58
C THR A 1110 -2.11 -19.76 9.92
N ALA A 1111 -3.15 -19.58 9.10
CA ALA A 1111 -4.31 -20.45 9.02
C ALA A 1111 -4.21 -21.34 7.78
N ASN A 1112 -4.71 -22.59 7.86
CA ASN A 1112 -4.93 -23.36 6.63
C ASN A 1112 -6.14 -22.84 5.85
N SER A 1113 -7.20 -22.47 6.56
CA SER A 1113 -8.47 -22.03 5.98
C SER A 1113 -8.50 -20.50 5.88
N ASN A 1114 -9.16 -19.79 6.79
CA ASN A 1114 -9.39 -18.35 6.73
C ASN A 1114 -8.79 -17.59 7.92
N GLY A 1115 -8.53 -16.29 7.75
CA GLY A 1115 -8.05 -15.41 8.82
C GLY A 1115 -6.66 -15.79 9.30
N GLY A 1116 -5.64 -15.57 8.46
CA GLY A 1116 -4.27 -15.99 8.78
C GLY A 1116 -3.75 -15.41 10.11
N ALA A 1117 -4.14 -14.18 10.45
CA ALA A 1117 -4.11 -13.70 11.84
C ALA A 1117 -5.46 -13.90 12.54
N ILE A 1118 -6.50 -13.16 12.14
CA ILE A 1118 -7.77 -13.08 12.85
C ILE A 1118 -8.92 -13.63 11.99
N ALA A 1119 -9.70 -14.55 12.55
CA ALA A 1119 -10.98 -15.01 12.00
C ALA A 1119 -12.11 -14.72 13.01
N LEU A 1120 -13.16 -13.99 12.60
CA LEU A 1120 -14.27 -13.63 13.49
C LEU A 1120 -15.63 -13.78 12.79
N ASN A 1121 -16.58 -14.40 13.49
CA ASN A 1121 -17.98 -14.44 13.09
C ASN A 1121 -18.74 -13.25 13.73
N VAL A 1122 -18.85 -12.16 12.96
CA VAL A 1122 -19.37 -10.85 13.38
C VAL A 1122 -20.85 -10.76 13.07
N SER A 1123 -21.67 -10.64 14.12
CA SER A 1123 -23.13 -10.53 14.05
C SER A 1123 -23.69 -9.24 14.70
N ASP A 1124 -22.83 -8.49 15.39
CA ASP A 1124 -23.11 -7.23 16.07
C ASP A 1124 -22.03 -6.20 15.65
N PRO A 1125 -22.38 -4.96 15.24
CA PRO A 1125 -21.42 -3.89 14.92
C PRO A 1125 -20.39 -3.54 16.01
N GLU A 1126 -20.64 -3.90 17.27
CA GLU A 1126 -19.68 -3.67 18.37
C GLU A 1126 -18.68 -4.83 18.56
N GLN A 1127 -18.86 -5.94 17.84
CA GLN A 1127 -18.20 -7.23 18.11
C GLN A 1127 -16.73 -7.30 17.68
N LEU A 1128 -16.31 -6.50 16.69
CA LEU A 1128 -14.91 -6.39 16.26
C LEU A 1128 -14.49 -4.93 16.11
N ARG A 1129 -13.56 -4.50 16.96
CA ARG A 1129 -12.88 -3.20 16.85
C ARG A 1129 -11.36 -3.37 16.83
N LEU A 1130 -10.72 -2.98 15.74
CA LEU A 1130 -9.26 -2.91 15.58
C LEU A 1130 -8.83 -1.44 15.47
N GLN A 1131 -7.88 -0.99 16.30
CA GLN A 1131 -7.34 0.36 16.25
C GLN A 1131 -5.81 0.39 16.43
N ARG A 1132 -5.07 1.06 15.54
CA ARG A 1132 -3.60 1.11 15.55
C ARG A 1132 -2.97 -0.28 15.61
N VAL A 1133 -3.45 -1.19 14.76
CA VAL A 1133 -2.99 -2.58 14.69
C VAL A 1133 -2.11 -2.77 13.44
N TYR A 1134 -0.99 -3.47 13.58
CA TYR A 1134 -0.06 -3.76 12.48
C TYR A 1134 -0.10 -5.25 12.12
N PHE A 1135 -0.53 -5.57 10.89
CA PHE A 1135 -0.61 -6.93 10.36
C PHE A 1135 0.45 -7.13 9.27
N THR A 1136 1.43 -8.01 9.49
CA THR A 1136 2.43 -8.35 8.47
C THR A 1136 2.66 -9.85 8.29
N GLY A 1137 2.89 -10.30 7.05
CA GLY A 1137 3.31 -11.66 6.72
C GLY A 1137 2.33 -12.78 7.06
N ASN A 1138 1.09 -12.48 7.47
CA ASN A 1138 0.13 -13.49 7.88
C ASN A 1138 -0.48 -14.22 6.66
N VAL A 1139 -0.77 -15.52 6.79
CA VAL A 1139 -1.12 -16.40 5.67
C VAL A 1139 -2.41 -17.17 5.93
N ALA A 1140 -3.37 -17.05 5.01
CA ALA A 1140 -4.51 -17.96 4.90
C ALA A 1140 -4.29 -18.89 3.71
N SER A 1141 -3.90 -20.15 3.98
CA SER A 1141 -3.23 -21.00 2.99
C SER A 1141 -4.13 -21.50 1.85
N THR A 1142 -5.43 -21.68 2.12
CA THR A 1142 -6.40 -22.23 1.13
C THR A 1142 -7.76 -21.53 1.10
N GLY A 1143 -8.09 -20.72 2.11
CA GLY A 1143 -9.30 -19.91 2.18
C GLY A 1143 -9.04 -18.42 1.94
N TYR A 1144 -9.52 -17.58 2.86
CA TYR A 1144 -9.67 -16.13 2.64
C TYR A 1144 -9.15 -15.28 3.81
N GLY A 1145 -8.73 -14.04 3.53
CA GLY A 1145 -8.34 -13.08 4.58
C GLY A 1145 -6.97 -13.41 5.19
N GLY A 1146 -5.87 -13.06 4.51
CA GLY A 1146 -4.52 -13.43 4.97
C GLY A 1146 -4.15 -12.79 6.30
N ALA A 1147 -4.59 -11.56 6.56
CA ALA A 1147 -4.60 -10.98 7.91
C ALA A 1147 -5.94 -11.22 8.60
N LEU A 1148 -7.03 -10.69 8.05
CA LEU A 1148 -8.35 -10.64 8.70
C LEU A 1148 -9.42 -11.28 7.82
N TRP A 1149 -10.20 -12.18 8.42
CA TRP A 1149 -11.43 -12.73 7.85
C TRP A 1149 -12.63 -12.37 8.72
N VAL A 1150 -13.61 -11.70 8.11
CA VAL A 1150 -14.90 -11.32 8.71
C VAL A 1150 -16.01 -12.08 7.98
N HIS A 1151 -16.86 -12.75 8.74
CA HIS A 1151 -18.02 -13.49 8.24
C HIS A 1151 -19.22 -13.27 9.16
N GLY A 1152 -20.44 -13.39 8.65
CA GLY A 1152 -21.65 -12.92 9.32
C GLY A 1152 -21.99 -11.47 8.97
N VAL A 1153 -23.19 -11.02 9.37
CA VAL A 1153 -23.85 -9.80 8.84
C VAL A 1153 -23.59 -8.51 9.62
N GLY A 1154 -22.76 -8.54 10.66
CA GLY A 1154 -22.44 -7.35 11.47
C GLY A 1154 -21.37 -6.46 10.82
N THR A 1155 -20.91 -5.45 11.57
CA THR A 1155 -19.87 -4.53 11.14
C THR A 1155 -18.56 -4.77 11.90
N ALA A 1156 -17.45 -4.88 11.16
CA ALA A 1156 -16.11 -4.81 11.72
C ALA A 1156 -15.54 -3.38 11.56
N VAL A 1157 -15.09 -2.77 12.65
CA VAL A 1157 -14.43 -1.45 12.63
C VAL A 1157 -12.92 -1.64 12.65
N VAL A 1158 -12.22 -1.08 11.68
CA VAL A 1158 -10.76 -1.14 11.55
C VAL A 1158 -10.24 0.29 11.40
N SER A 1159 -9.20 0.69 12.13
CA SER A 1159 -8.84 2.12 12.20
C SER A 1159 -7.35 2.35 12.37
N ASN A 1160 -6.77 3.26 11.59
CA ASN A 1160 -5.36 3.67 11.66
C ASN A 1160 -4.41 2.45 11.67
N SER A 1161 -4.74 1.41 10.89
CA SER A 1161 -4.18 0.06 11.01
C SER A 1161 -3.54 -0.42 9.69
N THR A 1162 -2.34 -0.95 9.76
CA THR A 1162 -1.49 -1.25 8.60
C THR A 1162 -1.53 -2.72 8.22
N PHE A 1163 -1.54 -3.02 6.91
CA PHE A 1163 -1.61 -4.38 6.38
C PHE A 1163 -0.57 -4.61 5.26
N GLU A 1164 0.56 -5.24 5.60
CA GLU A 1164 1.69 -5.46 4.70
C GLU A 1164 1.94 -6.95 4.45
N THR A 1165 2.40 -7.34 3.25
CA THR A 1165 2.85 -8.72 2.89
C THR A 1165 1.91 -9.92 3.17
N ASN A 1166 0.74 -9.70 3.74
CA ASN A 1166 -0.24 -10.74 4.08
C ASN A 1166 -0.78 -11.44 2.81
N THR A 1167 -0.98 -12.76 2.88
CA THR A 1167 -1.23 -13.61 1.70
C THR A 1167 -2.44 -14.53 1.88
N ALA A 1168 -3.32 -14.56 0.87
CA ALA A 1168 -4.44 -15.49 0.77
C ALA A 1168 -4.86 -15.71 -0.71
N PRO A 1169 -5.44 -16.86 -1.07
CA PRO A 1169 -6.09 -17.09 -2.37
C PRO A 1169 -7.13 -16.03 -2.79
N ALA A 1170 -7.83 -15.42 -1.83
CA ALA A 1170 -8.57 -14.17 -2.04
C ALA A 1170 -8.63 -13.34 -0.74
N GLY A 1171 -8.56 -12.02 -0.88
CA GLY A 1171 -8.43 -11.08 0.25
C GLY A 1171 -7.09 -11.23 0.96
N GLY A 1172 -5.99 -10.81 0.31
CA GLY A 1172 -4.62 -10.99 0.84
C GLY A 1172 -4.41 -10.37 2.23
N ALA A 1173 -4.94 -9.16 2.44
CA ALA A 1173 -5.06 -8.56 3.77
C ALA A 1173 -6.40 -8.91 4.43
N ILE A 1174 -7.47 -8.23 4.02
CA ILE A 1174 -8.82 -8.40 4.57
C ILE A 1174 -9.69 -9.17 3.58
N TYR A 1175 -10.55 -10.05 4.10
CA TYR A 1175 -11.72 -10.57 3.39
C TYR A 1175 -12.96 -10.42 4.27
N ASN A 1176 -14.03 -9.91 3.69
CA ASN A 1176 -15.35 -9.78 4.31
C ASN A 1176 -16.36 -10.57 3.47
N GLY A 1177 -17.02 -11.56 4.06
CA GLY A 1177 -17.89 -12.50 3.34
C GLY A 1177 -19.34 -12.03 3.19
N ASP A 1178 -19.97 -11.58 4.28
CA ASP A 1178 -21.43 -11.41 4.37
C ASP A 1178 -21.87 -10.16 5.16
N GLY A 1179 -20.92 -9.34 5.63
CA GLY A 1179 -21.19 -8.20 6.53
C GLY A 1179 -20.60 -6.89 6.01
N THR A 1180 -20.32 -5.96 6.91
CA THR A 1180 -19.69 -4.67 6.60
C THR A 1180 -18.31 -4.59 7.24
N THR A 1181 -17.35 -3.96 6.57
CA THR A 1181 -16.09 -3.52 7.19
C THR A 1181 -15.92 -2.04 6.93
N THR A 1182 -15.77 -1.25 7.99
CA THR A 1182 -15.62 0.20 7.94
C THR A 1182 -14.27 0.60 8.51
N GLY A 1183 -13.52 1.44 7.80
CA GLY A 1183 -12.21 1.87 8.29
C GLY A 1183 -11.42 2.80 7.40
N ASP A 1184 -10.45 3.44 8.06
CA ASP A 1184 -9.38 4.30 7.53
C ASP A 1184 -8.01 3.63 7.82
#